data_AF-A0A9E5AJZ0-F1
#
_entry.id   AF-A0A9E5AJZ0-F1
#
_cell.length_a   1.000
_cell.length_b   1.000
_cell.length_c   1.000
_cell.angle_alpha   90.00
_cell.angle_beta   90.00
_cell.angle_gamma   90.00
#
_symmetry.space_group_name_H-M   'P 1'
#
loop_
_entity.id
_entity.type
_entity.pdbx_description
1 polymer ?
#
loop_
_entity_poly.entity_id
_entity_poly.type
_entity_poly.pdbx_seq_one_letter_code
_entity_poly.pdbx_strand_id
1 'polypeptide(L)'
;MTVPTHSHLNSALLPRPLGFARAIALLCALAASAMAGPAVAAVPAVGLVEGTLATAGGTPAADGNYAIKLGLYKDAVGGAALWSEQANVALAGGQFQHPIGSVAPLSQAVLQQAAYLGIAVGSDPELPRKPLHSVLYAARAGTAEAIACSGCISTAHLDAALQGELKSVIKTGDLADVAKSGNYADLQGLPNLNAYAKTTDLKKVALTGSYLDLANLPVLAKVDSACGSNLVVKGIKADGSLDCTAGGAGTLPPDGIKDISNQLIFNTFVDSKAGVSDVQIPDFIGPGVTDTMDFPDIGLAQKIWVQIDMQNSDVSAIKIELYGPAMSSPYLIYSGGKAGNSFTAKFNDDTPIAVGDMNKDWLGKNIKGLWSLTVKDGKDNVTGNIDGKFNWSVNVQTLSNKKIQIKGDLIVDGKVITGGSDFTQNSVDFQICGHVGAQSPCTVSMTKARSFLDAAKYCASLKGDVCTDSQAYAARRQSIWMLQPNWTNSFADNDSTSPWQIVNGGVGDNHSQDSLFGTPCCFNVTPAQVGEQKVAGVRVLKINNNANTTWDQAVDACLALNADLCDKGQYWVLRQNGSLNQPMWSSDHSDNDGNVCNSSIGGTADDTSPGLKYGYACCATDRTSLACPQPNIEVGGLCVAKVFNSNSYAFGTAAQSCANLGARICSIAQSAVLRNAGQLNTSGNWTASHSDSDGSQAAIGVGSSMSDDPTDGQGWAYACCF
;
A
#
# COMPACT_ATOMS: atom_id res chain seq x y z
N MET A 1 15.75 79.35 -39.29
CA MET A 1 14.64 79.82 -38.44
C MET A 1 13.79 78.61 -38.06
N THR A 2 13.19 78.63 -36.86
CA THR A 2 11.96 77.93 -36.42
C THR A 2 11.47 76.64 -37.12
N VAL A 3 11.37 75.56 -36.32
CA VAL A 3 10.45 74.39 -36.44
C VAL A 3 8.96 74.82 -36.38
N PRO A 4 7.92 73.99 -36.70
CA PRO A 4 7.74 72.53 -36.55
C PRO A 4 7.56 71.80 -37.92
N THR A 5 6.86 70.66 -38.19
CA THR A 5 5.84 69.85 -37.49
C THR A 5 5.76 68.38 -38.02
N HIS A 6 4.68 67.63 -37.70
CA HIS A 6 4.36 66.23 -38.03
C HIS A 6 4.00 65.97 -39.53
N SER A 7 3.92 64.75 -40.10
CA SER A 7 3.32 63.51 -39.53
C SER A 7 3.59 62.19 -40.31
N HIS A 8 3.29 61.06 -39.64
CA HIS A 8 3.00 59.68 -40.10
C HIS A 8 3.80 58.98 -41.23
N LEU A 9 4.39 57.83 -40.86
CA LEU A 9 4.43 56.60 -41.69
C LEU A 9 4.21 55.36 -40.80
N ASN A 10 3.40 54.40 -41.28
CA ASN A 10 3.24 53.09 -40.64
C ASN A 10 4.36 52.13 -41.10
N SER A 11 4.73 51.16 -40.26
CA SER A 11 5.62 50.05 -40.63
C SER A 11 5.22 48.80 -39.87
N ALA A 12 4.96 47.71 -40.62
CA ALA A 12 4.51 46.44 -40.04
C ALA A 12 5.69 45.65 -39.41
N LEU A 13 5.40 44.96 -38.30
CA LEU A 13 6.38 44.16 -37.57
C LEU A 13 6.44 42.72 -38.09
N LEU A 14 7.66 42.19 -38.22
CA LEU A 14 7.92 40.74 -38.34
C LEU A 14 8.76 40.28 -37.13
N PRO A 15 8.43 39.14 -36.50
CA PRO A 15 9.10 38.71 -35.27
C PRO A 15 10.48 38.07 -35.53
N ARG A 16 11.41 38.27 -34.59
CA ARG A 16 12.70 37.57 -34.51
C ARG A 16 12.70 36.58 -33.34
N PRO A 17 13.23 35.36 -33.49
CA PRO A 17 13.33 34.41 -32.38
C PRO A 17 14.48 34.77 -31.42
N LEU A 18 14.15 35.04 -30.16
CA LEU A 18 15.11 35.02 -29.04
C LEU A 18 14.85 33.78 -28.18
N GLY A 19 15.89 33.02 -27.85
CA GLY A 19 15.79 31.88 -26.93
C GLY A 19 17.13 31.22 -26.62
N PHE A 20 17.87 30.78 -27.63
CA PHE A 20 19.05 29.90 -27.46
C PHE A 20 20.22 30.52 -26.68
N ALA A 21 20.35 31.86 -26.63
CA ALA A 21 21.46 32.52 -25.94
C ALA A 21 21.43 32.41 -24.40
N ARG A 22 20.30 32.06 -23.78
CA ARG A 22 20.19 31.94 -22.31
C ARG A 22 20.63 30.58 -21.74
N ALA A 23 20.67 29.52 -22.56
CA ALA A 23 20.95 28.17 -22.07
C ALA A 23 22.41 27.97 -21.63
N ILE A 24 23.37 28.52 -22.38
CA ILE A 24 24.81 28.33 -22.10
C ILE A 24 25.24 29.06 -20.82
N ALA A 25 24.71 30.26 -20.58
CA ALA A 25 25.04 31.05 -19.39
C ALA A 25 24.60 30.38 -18.07
N LEU A 26 23.45 29.68 -18.07
CA LEU A 26 22.98 28.95 -16.88
C LEU A 26 23.83 27.70 -16.58
N LEU A 27 24.35 27.03 -17.61
CA LEU A 27 25.12 25.79 -17.44
C LEU A 27 26.49 26.05 -16.79
N CYS A 28 27.16 27.16 -17.13
CA CYS A 28 28.39 27.58 -16.45
C CYS A 28 28.13 28.00 -14.99
N ALA A 29 26.99 28.60 -14.68
CA ALA A 29 26.64 29.00 -13.32
C ALA A 29 26.45 27.78 -12.39
N LEU A 30 25.83 26.70 -12.88
CA LEU A 30 25.58 25.48 -12.11
C LEU A 30 26.84 24.65 -11.85
N ALA A 31 27.82 24.69 -12.76
CA ALA A 31 29.12 24.03 -12.59
C ALA A 31 30.00 24.72 -11.53
N ALA A 32 29.92 26.05 -11.41
CA ALA A 32 30.74 26.83 -10.46
C ALA A 32 30.33 26.62 -9.00
N SER A 33 29.06 26.33 -8.71
CA SER A 33 28.55 26.10 -7.36
C SER A 33 28.98 24.77 -6.71
N ALA A 34 29.64 23.87 -7.45
CA ALA A 34 30.09 22.56 -6.95
C ALA A 34 31.52 22.53 -6.37
N MET A 35 32.22 23.67 -6.32
CA MET A 35 33.60 23.78 -5.78
C MET A 35 33.74 24.69 -4.55
N ALA A 36 32.63 25.03 -3.89
CA ALA A 36 32.64 25.66 -2.57
C ALA A 36 32.97 24.61 -1.48
N GLY A 37 34.25 24.22 -1.37
CA GLY A 37 34.75 23.49 -0.21
C GLY A 37 34.57 24.30 1.07
N PRO A 38 34.49 23.67 2.26
CA PRO A 38 34.31 24.38 3.51
C PRO A 38 35.47 25.36 3.75
N ALA A 39 35.14 26.65 3.85
CA ALA A 39 36.12 27.70 4.16
C ALA A 39 36.51 27.61 5.64
N VAL A 40 37.47 26.74 5.96
CA VAL A 40 38.08 26.67 7.29
C VAL A 40 38.76 28.02 7.57
N ALA A 41 38.34 28.68 8.66
CA ALA A 41 38.90 29.96 9.06
C ALA A 41 40.31 29.74 9.64
N ALA A 42 41.33 29.98 8.82
CA ALA A 42 42.73 29.78 9.22
C ALA A 42 43.09 30.54 10.50
N VAL A 43 43.72 29.87 11.46
CA VAL A 43 44.16 30.45 12.74
C VAL A 43 44.98 31.72 12.50
N PRO A 44 44.57 32.90 13.06
CA PRO A 44 45.29 34.14 12.87
C PRO A 44 46.75 34.05 13.35
N ALA A 45 47.69 34.34 12.46
CA ALA A 45 49.14 34.27 12.72
C ALA A 45 49.68 35.50 13.48
N VAL A 46 48.86 36.12 14.32
CA VAL A 46 49.17 37.32 15.12
C VAL A 46 48.72 37.14 16.56
N GLY A 47 49.36 37.82 17.50
CA GLY A 47 48.96 37.81 18.92
C GLY A 47 49.03 39.20 19.54
N LEU A 48 48.20 39.49 20.53
CA LEU A 48 48.19 40.81 21.14
C LEU A 48 49.36 40.98 22.14
N VAL A 49 50.13 42.04 21.98
CA VAL A 49 51.11 42.53 22.94
C VAL A 49 50.58 43.84 23.52
N GLU A 50 50.51 43.91 24.84
CA GLU A 50 49.98 45.06 25.59
C GLU A 50 50.96 45.45 26.68
N GLY A 51 50.97 46.73 27.07
CA GLY A 51 51.78 47.16 28.20
C GLY A 51 51.69 48.65 28.50
N THR A 52 52.39 49.07 29.55
CA THR A 52 52.61 50.47 29.91
C THR A 52 54.07 50.85 29.63
N LEU A 53 54.27 52.02 29.01
CA LEU A 53 55.56 52.70 29.00
C LEU A 53 55.52 53.82 30.05
N ALA A 54 56.59 53.91 30.83
CA ALA A 54 56.80 54.93 31.84
C ALA A 54 58.12 55.66 31.57
N THR A 55 58.21 56.92 32.00
CA THR A 55 59.46 57.67 32.02
C THR A 55 60.40 57.08 33.09
N ALA A 56 61.68 57.46 33.05
CA ALA A 56 62.65 57.10 34.09
C ALA A 56 62.26 57.60 35.51
N GLY A 57 61.32 58.55 35.61
CA GLY A 57 60.74 59.02 36.87
C GLY A 57 59.53 58.21 37.36
N GLY A 58 59.13 57.14 36.67
CA GLY A 58 58.00 56.28 37.04
C GLY A 58 56.61 56.82 36.68
N THR A 59 56.51 58.02 36.11
CA THR A 59 55.27 58.55 35.53
C THR A 59 54.97 57.88 34.18
N PRO A 60 53.70 57.75 33.76
CA PRO A 60 53.35 57.29 32.42
C PRO A 60 54.03 58.13 31.33
N ALA A 61 54.41 57.48 30.22
CA ALA A 61 54.83 58.20 29.02
C ALA A 61 53.67 59.04 28.45
N ALA A 62 54.00 60.18 27.85
CA ALA A 62 53.01 61.12 27.33
C ALA A 62 52.26 60.55 26.11
N ASP A 63 51.01 60.97 25.92
CA ASP A 63 50.16 60.49 24.83
C ASP A 63 50.72 60.93 23.46
N GLY A 64 50.71 60.01 22.49
CA GLY A 64 51.29 60.25 21.16
C GLY A 64 51.70 58.97 20.44
N ASN A 65 52.29 59.10 19.24
CA ASN A 65 52.76 57.96 18.46
C ASN A 65 54.26 57.68 18.73
N TYR A 66 54.57 56.46 19.14
CA TYR A 66 55.93 56.00 19.44
C TYR A 66 56.34 54.90 18.47
N ALA A 67 57.51 55.05 17.85
CA ALA A 67 58.14 53.97 17.11
C ALA A 67 58.66 52.92 18.10
N ILE A 68 58.18 51.69 18.02
CA ILE A 68 58.69 50.55 18.78
C ILE A 68 59.32 49.51 17.84
N LYS A 69 60.36 48.84 18.34
CA LYS A 69 60.91 47.63 17.74
C LYS A 69 60.60 46.46 18.65
N LEU A 70 59.88 45.48 18.11
CA LEU A 70 59.59 44.21 18.78
C LEU A 70 60.59 43.15 18.30
N GLY A 71 61.02 42.28 19.19
CA GLY A 71 61.95 41.20 18.87
C GLY A 71 61.63 39.92 19.64
N LEU A 72 61.67 38.78 18.97
CA LEU A 72 61.49 37.47 19.58
C LEU A 72 62.82 36.75 19.71
N TYR A 73 63.12 36.22 20.89
CA TYR A 73 64.42 35.70 21.27
C TYR A 73 64.30 34.33 21.95
N LYS A 74 65.32 33.49 21.76
CA LYS A 74 65.46 32.22 22.49
C LYS A 74 65.87 32.44 23.95
N ASP A 75 66.73 33.42 24.21
CA ASP A 75 67.40 33.62 25.49
C ASP A 75 67.04 34.98 26.12
N ALA A 76 67.05 35.04 27.45
CA ALA A 76 66.63 36.22 28.22
C ALA A 76 67.54 37.45 28.03
N VAL A 77 68.83 37.22 27.74
CA VAL A 77 69.87 38.24 27.55
C VAL A 77 70.82 37.76 26.45
N GLY A 78 71.27 38.68 25.59
CA GLY A 78 72.16 38.36 24.47
C GLY A 78 71.48 37.61 23.33
N GLY A 79 72.26 37.06 22.40
CA GLY A 79 71.75 36.38 21.20
C GLY A 79 71.13 37.34 20.16
N ALA A 80 71.02 36.86 18.92
CA ALA A 80 70.30 37.56 17.86
C ALA A 80 68.79 37.34 17.99
N ALA A 81 67.99 38.27 17.46
CA ALA A 81 66.55 38.09 17.34
C ALA A 81 66.25 36.98 16.30
N LEU A 82 65.39 36.04 16.66
CA LEU A 82 64.87 35.01 15.74
C LEU A 82 63.92 35.61 14.70
N TRP A 83 63.29 36.72 15.06
CA TRP A 83 62.35 37.51 14.27
C TRP A 83 62.24 38.90 14.91
N SER A 84 61.90 39.93 14.13
CA SER A 84 61.67 41.29 14.61
C SER A 84 60.77 42.07 13.66
N GLU A 85 59.96 42.97 14.20
CA GLU A 85 59.23 43.97 13.42
C GLU A 85 59.38 45.37 14.04
N GLN A 86 59.05 46.40 13.24
CA GLN A 86 58.99 47.79 13.69
C GLN A 86 57.59 48.33 13.40
N ALA A 87 56.99 49.00 14.38
CA ALA A 87 55.66 49.55 14.29
C ALA A 87 55.58 50.90 15.01
N ASN A 88 54.67 51.77 14.58
CA ASN A 88 54.27 52.94 15.35
C ASN A 88 53.04 52.57 16.17
N VAL A 89 53.11 52.69 17.49
CA VAL A 89 51.97 52.50 18.40
C VAL A 89 51.51 53.84 18.95
N ALA A 90 50.19 54.02 19.06
CA ALA A 90 49.60 55.13 19.77
C ALA A 90 49.60 54.83 21.28
N LEU A 91 50.03 55.80 22.08
CA LEU A 91 49.96 55.77 23.54
C LEU A 91 48.83 56.65 24.04
N ALA A 92 48.10 56.13 25.04
CA ALA A 92 47.10 56.87 25.82
C ALA A 92 47.23 56.50 27.30
N GLY A 93 47.44 57.48 28.19
CA GLY A 93 47.76 57.23 29.60
C GLY A 93 49.03 56.39 29.80
N GLY A 94 49.97 56.44 28.85
CA GLY A 94 51.15 55.59 28.79
C GLY A 94 50.89 54.11 28.41
N GLN A 95 49.65 53.70 28.13
CA GLN A 95 49.31 52.35 27.69
C GLN A 95 49.44 52.20 26.17
N PHE A 96 49.84 51.03 25.70
CA PHE A 96 49.87 50.67 24.28
C PHE A 96 49.36 49.24 24.03
N GLN A 97 48.89 48.99 22.82
CA GLN A 97 48.51 47.67 22.30
C GLN A 97 49.08 47.51 20.88
N HIS A 98 49.57 46.31 20.53
CA HIS A 98 50.01 45.98 19.18
C HIS A 98 49.81 44.49 18.85
N PRO A 99 49.19 44.13 17.71
CA PRO A 99 49.16 42.75 17.23
C PRO A 99 50.52 42.35 16.64
N ILE A 100 51.33 41.61 17.40
CA ILE A 100 52.66 41.15 16.98
C ILE A 100 52.54 40.20 15.78
N GLY A 101 53.39 40.38 14.77
CA GLY A 101 53.34 39.66 13.50
C GLY A 101 52.47 40.34 12.43
N SER A 102 51.89 41.51 12.72
CA SER A 102 51.04 42.24 11.78
C SER A 102 51.82 43.03 10.71
N VAL A 103 53.10 43.33 10.96
CA VAL A 103 53.99 44.04 10.02
C VAL A 103 54.99 43.08 9.38
N ALA A 104 55.60 42.19 10.17
CA ALA A 104 56.47 41.13 9.67
C ALA A 104 55.88 39.73 9.97
N PRO A 105 55.49 38.93 8.95
CA PRO A 105 54.82 37.65 9.17
C PRO A 105 55.53 36.72 10.15
N LEU A 106 54.81 36.30 11.20
CA LEU A 106 55.33 35.45 12.27
C LEU A 106 55.19 33.97 11.91
N SER A 107 56.32 33.25 11.81
CA SER A 107 56.33 31.85 11.34
C SER A 107 56.32 30.83 12.48
N GLN A 108 55.78 29.64 12.18
CA GLN A 108 55.76 28.50 13.10
C GLN A 108 57.17 28.09 13.57
N ALA A 109 58.20 28.25 12.73
CA ALA A 109 59.59 27.93 13.06
C ALA A 109 60.20 28.91 14.09
N VAL A 110 59.71 30.15 14.14
CA VAL A 110 60.07 31.15 15.16
C VAL A 110 59.36 30.82 16.48
N LEU A 111 58.05 30.55 16.44
CA LEU A 111 57.24 30.18 17.61
C LEU A 111 57.61 28.82 18.24
N GLN A 112 58.44 28.02 17.59
CA GLN A 112 59.05 26.81 18.17
C GLN A 112 60.32 27.08 18.99
N GLN A 113 60.96 28.25 18.82
CA GLN A 113 62.30 28.53 19.34
C GLN A 113 62.36 29.80 20.20
N ALA A 114 61.43 30.74 20.01
CA ALA A 114 61.32 31.92 20.85
C ALA A 114 60.76 31.55 22.23
N ALA A 115 61.37 32.11 23.28
CA ALA A 115 60.91 32.02 24.66
C ALA A 115 60.79 33.40 25.34
N TYR A 116 61.30 34.47 24.71
CA TYR A 116 61.27 35.83 25.25
C TYR A 116 60.90 36.89 24.20
N LEU A 117 60.20 37.94 24.66
CA LEU A 117 59.89 39.18 23.94
C LEU A 117 60.80 40.32 24.43
N GLY A 118 61.53 40.95 23.51
CA GLY A 118 62.22 42.22 23.72
C GLY A 118 61.47 43.38 23.06
N ILE A 119 61.57 44.56 23.66
CA ILE A 119 60.96 45.81 23.17
C ILE A 119 61.99 46.93 23.31
N ALA A 120 62.23 47.68 22.23
CA ALA A 120 62.98 48.94 22.25
C ALA A 120 62.08 50.08 21.74
N VAL A 121 62.27 51.29 22.26
CA VAL A 121 61.44 52.47 21.96
C VAL A 121 62.33 53.53 21.31
N GLY A 122 61.99 53.96 20.09
CA GLY A 122 62.78 54.93 19.33
C GLY A 122 64.25 54.50 19.16
N SER A 123 65.15 55.25 19.79
CA SER A 123 66.60 55.01 19.82
C SER A 123 67.12 54.43 21.15
N ASP A 124 66.23 54.15 22.11
CA ASP A 124 66.62 53.73 23.45
C ASP A 124 67.08 52.25 23.48
N PRO A 125 67.91 51.86 24.47
CA PRO A 125 68.30 50.46 24.66
C PRO A 125 67.10 49.51 24.81
N GLU A 126 67.25 48.26 24.34
CA GLU A 126 66.22 47.22 24.52
C GLU A 126 65.91 46.98 26.01
N LEU A 127 64.63 47.04 26.36
CA LEU A 127 64.14 46.84 27.72
C LEU A 127 64.33 45.37 28.17
N PRO A 128 64.49 45.11 29.49
CA PRO A 128 64.63 43.75 30.01
C PRO A 128 63.52 42.81 29.56
N ARG A 129 63.90 41.81 28.77
CA ARG A 129 62.98 40.93 28.02
C ARG A 129 62.01 40.20 28.93
N LYS A 130 60.79 39.99 28.45
CA LYS A 130 59.72 39.28 29.17
C LYS A 130 59.57 37.86 28.62
N PRO A 131 59.32 36.84 29.47
CA PRO A 131 59.04 35.49 28.99
C PRO A 131 57.74 35.45 28.17
N LEU A 132 57.71 34.60 27.15
CA LEU A 132 56.50 34.34 26.36
C LEU A 132 55.59 33.36 27.09
N HIS A 133 54.31 33.69 27.17
CA HIS A 133 53.28 32.86 27.78
C HIS A 133 52.34 32.23 26.72
N SER A 134 51.52 31.27 27.15
CA SER A 134 50.75 30.33 26.31
C SER A 134 49.98 30.97 25.13
N VAL A 135 49.44 32.17 25.31
CA VAL A 135 48.65 32.90 24.29
C VAL A 135 49.40 33.04 22.96
N LEU A 136 50.69 33.40 22.96
CA LEU A 136 51.45 33.56 21.72
C LEU A 136 51.81 32.23 21.04
N TYR A 137 51.81 31.13 21.79
CA TYR A 137 51.96 29.79 21.21
C TYR A 137 50.62 29.21 20.69
N ALA A 138 49.47 29.83 20.97
CA ALA A 138 48.17 29.38 20.47
C ALA A 138 48.09 29.45 18.94
N ALA A 139 48.80 30.40 18.31
CA ALA A 139 48.97 30.47 16.85
C ALA A 139 49.61 29.21 16.23
N ARG A 140 50.19 28.30 17.04
CA ARG A 140 50.66 26.99 16.59
C ARG A 140 49.53 26.00 16.27
N ALA A 141 48.29 26.26 16.71
CA ALA A 141 47.14 25.38 16.48
C ALA A 141 46.88 25.09 14.98
N GLY A 142 47.10 26.06 14.09
CA GLY A 142 46.98 25.87 12.63
C GLY A 142 47.93 24.80 12.05
N THR A 143 48.95 24.35 12.81
CA THR A 143 49.78 23.20 12.42
C THR A 143 48.97 21.90 12.43
N ALA A 144 47.95 21.78 13.28
CA ALA A 144 47.07 20.61 13.35
C ALA A 144 46.05 20.58 12.20
N GLU A 145 45.53 21.75 11.82
CA GLU A 145 44.64 21.93 10.67
C GLU A 145 45.33 21.59 9.32
N ALA A 146 46.66 21.73 9.27
CA ALA A 146 47.49 21.51 8.09
C ALA A 146 48.29 20.19 8.10
N ILE A 147 47.85 19.16 8.83
CA ILE A 147 48.54 17.85 8.83
C ILE A 147 48.34 17.14 7.47
N ALA A 148 49.32 17.34 6.60
CA ALA A 148 49.41 16.75 5.25
C ALA A 148 50.68 15.89 5.11
N CYS A 149 50.93 14.99 6.06
CA CYS A 149 52.13 14.15 6.09
C CYS A 149 51.86 12.68 6.42
N SER A 150 52.25 11.79 5.50
CA SER A 150 52.18 10.33 5.68
C SER A 150 53.10 9.87 6.82
N GLY A 151 52.53 9.23 7.84
CA GLY A 151 53.27 8.71 9.00
C GLY A 151 53.34 9.62 10.22
N CYS A 152 52.83 10.86 10.14
CA CYS A 152 52.71 11.76 11.30
C CYS A 152 51.68 11.27 12.35
N ILE A 153 50.67 10.52 11.90
CA ILE A 153 49.71 9.82 12.76
C ILE A 153 50.14 8.36 12.83
N SER A 154 50.54 7.90 14.02
CA SER A 154 50.80 6.49 14.31
C SER A 154 49.53 5.79 14.77
N THR A 155 49.51 4.45 14.80
CA THR A 155 48.36 3.71 15.38
C THR A 155 48.16 4.02 16.86
N ALA A 156 49.20 4.41 17.59
CA ALA A 156 49.11 4.86 18.99
C ALA A 156 48.45 6.24 19.15
N HIS A 157 48.18 6.96 18.05
CA HIS A 157 47.42 8.22 18.04
C HIS A 157 45.94 7.99 17.65
N LEU A 158 45.52 6.74 17.42
CA LEU A 158 44.15 6.35 17.07
C LEU A 158 43.47 5.64 18.24
N ASP A 159 42.15 5.79 18.33
CA ASP A 159 41.31 5.06 19.28
C ASP A 159 41.42 3.52 19.09
N ALA A 160 41.23 2.77 20.18
CA ALA A 160 41.34 1.33 20.22
C ALA A 160 40.25 0.60 19.41
N ALA A 161 39.05 1.18 19.26
CA ALA A 161 38.01 0.60 18.39
C ALA A 161 38.39 0.76 16.91
N LEU A 162 38.83 1.95 16.50
CA LEU A 162 39.31 2.24 15.14
C LEU A 162 40.52 1.38 14.73
N GLN A 163 41.43 1.10 15.69
CA GLN A 163 42.54 0.15 15.48
C GLN A 163 42.07 -1.29 15.19
N GLY A 164 40.87 -1.67 15.66
CA GLY A 164 40.25 -2.97 15.38
C GLY A 164 39.78 -3.06 13.93
N GLU A 165 39.04 -2.05 13.44
CA GLU A 165 38.49 -2.05 12.09
C GLU A 165 39.56 -1.87 11.00
N LEU A 166 40.56 -1.02 11.23
CA LEU A 166 41.64 -0.77 10.26
C LEU A 166 42.48 -2.01 9.95
N LYS A 167 42.42 -3.04 10.81
CA LYS A 167 43.04 -4.36 10.63
C LYS A 167 42.41 -5.18 9.48
N SER A 168 41.24 -4.77 8.97
CA SER A 168 40.58 -5.38 7.81
C SER A 168 41.04 -4.79 6.45
N VAL A 169 41.73 -3.65 6.46
CA VAL A 169 42.14 -2.93 5.24
C VAL A 169 43.53 -3.41 4.80
N ILE A 170 43.56 -4.23 3.75
CA ILE A 170 44.82 -4.71 3.14
C ILE A 170 45.60 -3.51 2.57
N LYS A 171 46.87 -3.35 2.95
CA LYS A 171 47.71 -2.27 2.44
C LYS A 171 48.14 -2.59 1.00
N THR A 172 48.31 -1.56 0.18
CA THR A 172 48.69 -1.71 -1.25
C THR A 172 50.03 -2.45 -1.46
N GLY A 173 50.92 -2.44 -0.46
CA GLY A 173 52.16 -3.21 -0.47
C GLY A 173 51.96 -4.72 -0.24
N ASP A 174 50.93 -5.09 0.51
CA ASP A 174 50.61 -6.48 0.89
C ASP A 174 49.78 -7.20 -0.20
N LEU A 175 49.36 -6.48 -1.25
CA LEU A 175 48.72 -7.04 -2.44
C LEU A 175 49.74 -7.80 -3.31
N ALA A 176 49.34 -8.94 -3.87
CA ALA A 176 50.12 -9.65 -4.88
C ALA A 176 50.27 -8.81 -6.17
N ASP A 177 51.34 -9.03 -6.95
CA ASP A 177 51.71 -8.12 -8.04
C ASP A 177 50.69 -8.09 -9.20
N VAL A 178 50.01 -9.21 -9.48
CA VAL A 178 48.84 -9.26 -10.38
C VAL A 178 47.73 -8.26 -10.00
N ALA A 179 47.54 -7.96 -8.71
CA ALA A 179 46.54 -6.99 -8.24
C ALA A 179 47.02 -5.54 -8.34
N LYS A 180 48.30 -5.31 -8.69
CA LYS A 180 48.88 -4.00 -8.99
C LYS A 180 48.96 -3.75 -10.50
N SER A 181 49.20 -4.80 -11.29
CA SER A 181 49.43 -4.70 -12.74
C SER A 181 48.23 -5.06 -13.62
N GLY A 182 47.34 -5.94 -13.15
CA GLY A 182 46.30 -6.58 -13.96
C GLY A 182 46.82 -7.64 -14.96
N ASN A 183 48.13 -7.90 -15.02
CA ASN A 183 48.72 -8.82 -15.99
C ASN A 183 48.61 -10.28 -15.55
N TYR A 184 48.05 -11.12 -16.41
CA TYR A 184 47.94 -12.58 -16.19
C TYR A 184 49.30 -13.28 -15.97
N ALA A 185 50.38 -12.71 -16.50
CA ALA A 185 51.75 -13.23 -16.34
C ALA A 185 52.31 -13.10 -14.91
N ASP A 186 51.74 -12.21 -14.08
CA ASP A 186 52.23 -11.94 -12.72
C ASP A 186 51.61 -12.90 -11.67
N LEU A 187 50.90 -13.93 -12.14
CA LEU A 187 50.43 -15.06 -11.34
C LEU A 187 51.52 -16.14 -11.24
N GLN A 188 51.86 -16.54 -10.01
CA GLN A 188 52.72 -17.71 -9.79
C GLN A 188 51.90 -18.99 -9.60
N GLY A 189 52.50 -20.15 -9.91
CA GLY A 189 51.81 -21.45 -9.85
C GLY A 189 50.82 -21.70 -10.99
N LEU A 190 50.91 -20.95 -12.10
CA LEU A 190 50.04 -21.10 -13.27
C LEU A 190 50.02 -22.56 -13.79
N PRO A 191 48.83 -23.14 -14.04
CA PRO A 191 48.71 -24.45 -14.68
C PRO A 191 49.42 -24.49 -16.03
N ASN A 192 50.03 -25.62 -16.38
CA ASN A 192 50.66 -25.81 -17.69
C ASN A 192 49.59 -25.84 -18.79
N LEU A 193 49.32 -24.69 -19.41
CA LEU A 193 48.24 -24.52 -20.39
C LEU A 193 48.40 -25.34 -21.67
N ASN A 194 49.54 -26.00 -21.90
CA ASN A 194 49.70 -26.97 -22.99
C ASN A 194 48.81 -28.23 -22.83
N ALA A 195 48.19 -28.44 -21.67
CA ALA A 195 47.17 -29.47 -21.43
C ALA A 195 45.74 -29.04 -21.82
N TYR A 196 45.52 -27.76 -22.15
CA TYR A 196 44.20 -27.21 -22.49
C TYR A 196 44.15 -26.82 -23.97
N ALA A 197 43.06 -27.20 -24.65
CA ALA A 197 42.85 -26.94 -26.07
C ALA A 197 42.79 -25.44 -26.38
N LYS A 198 43.48 -24.98 -27.43
CA LYS A 198 43.39 -23.59 -27.91
C LYS A 198 42.07 -23.38 -28.63
N THR A 199 41.66 -22.13 -28.83
CA THR A 199 40.40 -21.78 -29.51
C THR A 199 40.27 -22.34 -30.93
N THR A 200 41.41 -22.65 -31.58
CA THR A 200 41.52 -23.34 -32.88
C THR A 200 41.22 -24.84 -32.82
N ASP A 201 41.38 -25.45 -31.64
CA ASP A 201 41.37 -26.89 -31.42
C ASP A 201 40.02 -27.35 -30.82
N LEU A 202 39.25 -26.39 -30.29
CA LEU A 202 37.90 -26.57 -29.76
C LEU A 202 36.89 -26.96 -30.86
N LYS A 203 35.94 -27.84 -30.52
CA LYS A 203 34.81 -28.18 -31.40
C LYS A 203 33.77 -27.07 -31.41
N LYS A 204 33.05 -26.91 -32.53
CA LYS A 204 32.12 -25.79 -32.82
C LYS A 204 31.17 -25.43 -31.68
N VAL A 205 30.60 -26.42 -30.98
CA VAL A 205 29.73 -26.21 -29.79
C VAL A 205 30.36 -25.32 -28.72
N ALA A 206 31.67 -25.43 -28.47
CA ALA A 206 32.36 -24.65 -27.45
C ALA A 206 32.56 -23.17 -27.84
N LEU A 207 32.20 -22.80 -29.07
CA LEU A 207 32.19 -21.42 -29.57
C LEU A 207 30.77 -20.88 -29.75
N THR A 208 29.79 -21.73 -30.08
CA THR A 208 28.40 -21.34 -30.34
C THR A 208 27.47 -21.48 -29.13
N GLY A 209 27.84 -22.29 -28.13
CA GLY A 209 26.93 -22.73 -27.07
C GLY A 209 25.77 -23.63 -27.55
N SER A 210 25.70 -23.95 -28.84
CA SER A 210 24.57 -24.67 -29.42
C SER A 210 24.68 -26.16 -29.16
N TYR A 211 23.69 -26.73 -28.46
CA TYR A 211 23.59 -28.16 -28.20
C TYR A 211 23.65 -29.02 -29.48
N LEU A 212 23.18 -28.48 -30.62
CA LEU A 212 23.18 -29.16 -31.92
C LEU A 212 24.57 -29.28 -32.57
N ASP A 213 25.58 -28.58 -32.08
CA ASP A 213 26.97 -28.65 -32.60
C ASP A 213 27.80 -29.79 -31.96
N LEU A 214 27.15 -30.69 -31.21
CA LEU A 214 27.72 -31.92 -30.66
C LEU A 214 27.48 -33.11 -31.59
N ALA A 215 28.51 -33.90 -31.85
CA ALA A 215 28.39 -35.19 -32.52
C ALA A 215 28.05 -36.30 -31.52
N ASN A 216 27.30 -37.32 -31.97
CA ASN A 216 26.90 -38.50 -31.17
C ASN A 216 26.21 -38.13 -29.84
N LEU A 217 25.30 -37.15 -29.88
CA LEU A 217 24.46 -36.76 -28.76
C LEU A 217 23.73 -37.97 -28.12
N PRO A 218 23.72 -38.08 -26.78
CA PRO A 218 22.79 -38.98 -26.10
C PRO A 218 21.35 -38.63 -26.48
N VAL A 219 20.51 -39.64 -26.68
CA VAL A 219 19.06 -39.42 -26.83
C VAL A 219 18.50 -39.07 -25.45
N LEU A 220 18.52 -37.78 -25.11
CA LEU A 220 17.77 -37.25 -23.97
C LEU A 220 16.28 -37.61 -24.13
N ALA A 221 15.58 -37.82 -23.02
CA ALA A 221 14.13 -37.96 -23.03
C ALA A 221 13.50 -36.68 -23.59
N LYS A 222 12.98 -36.79 -24.81
CA LYS A 222 12.72 -35.66 -25.72
C LYS A 222 11.56 -34.77 -25.25
N VAL A 223 11.84 -33.47 -25.10
CA VAL A 223 10.83 -32.39 -25.07
C VAL A 223 10.40 -32.01 -26.52
N ASP A 224 10.78 -32.85 -27.47
CA ASP A 224 10.55 -32.76 -28.92
C ASP A 224 9.96 -34.07 -29.50
N SER A 225 9.60 -35.04 -28.64
CA SER A 225 8.75 -36.17 -29.04
C SER A 225 7.32 -35.69 -29.19
N ALA A 226 6.91 -35.40 -30.42
CA ALA A 226 5.50 -35.38 -30.75
C ALA A 226 4.85 -36.71 -30.30
N CYS A 227 3.58 -36.67 -29.89
CA CYS A 227 2.82 -37.90 -29.69
C CYS A 227 2.91 -38.76 -30.96
N GLY A 228 3.24 -40.05 -30.79
CA GLY A 228 3.55 -40.95 -31.91
C GLY A 228 2.44 -41.05 -32.95
N SER A 229 2.73 -41.54 -34.15
CA SER A 229 1.77 -41.58 -35.26
C SER A 229 0.39 -42.14 -34.87
N ASN A 230 -0.67 -41.35 -35.07
CA ASN A 230 -2.05 -41.58 -34.60
C ASN A 230 -2.28 -41.45 -33.08
N LEU A 231 -1.46 -40.68 -32.38
CA LEU A 231 -1.67 -40.21 -31.01
C LEU A 231 -1.73 -38.67 -30.99
N VAL A 232 -2.54 -38.10 -30.10
CA VAL A 232 -2.65 -36.64 -29.88
C VAL A 232 -2.29 -36.28 -28.44
N VAL A 233 -1.81 -35.04 -28.23
CA VAL A 233 -1.54 -34.50 -26.89
C VAL A 233 -2.86 -34.31 -26.15
N LYS A 234 -3.06 -35.10 -25.09
CA LYS A 234 -4.13 -34.96 -24.11
C LYS A 234 -3.75 -33.99 -22.98
N GLY A 235 -2.46 -33.78 -22.71
CA GLY A 235 -2.02 -32.76 -21.77
C GLY A 235 -0.53 -32.80 -21.49
N ILE A 236 -0.09 -32.03 -20.51
CA ILE A 236 1.25 -32.11 -19.91
C ILE A 236 1.08 -32.58 -18.47
N LYS A 237 1.83 -33.59 -18.06
CA LYS A 237 1.83 -34.14 -16.70
C LYS A 237 2.63 -33.25 -15.75
N ALA A 238 2.44 -33.46 -14.45
CA ALA A 238 3.19 -32.72 -13.41
C ALA A 238 4.71 -32.96 -13.44
N ASP A 239 5.18 -33.99 -14.16
CA ASP A 239 6.61 -34.25 -14.43
C ASP A 239 7.14 -33.57 -15.71
N GLY A 240 6.30 -32.79 -16.41
CA GLY A 240 6.63 -32.12 -17.67
C GLY A 240 6.50 -32.98 -18.93
N SER A 241 6.16 -34.27 -18.81
CA SER A 241 5.99 -35.17 -19.96
C SER A 241 4.62 -35.02 -20.62
N LEU A 242 4.53 -35.29 -21.92
CA LEU A 242 3.26 -35.27 -22.66
C LEU A 242 2.41 -36.48 -22.26
N ASP A 243 1.15 -36.23 -21.92
CA ASP A 243 0.12 -37.27 -21.92
C ASP A 243 -0.42 -37.41 -23.34
N CYS A 244 -0.21 -38.58 -23.95
CA CYS A 244 -0.63 -38.88 -25.33
C CYS A 244 -1.77 -39.90 -25.32
N THR A 245 -2.86 -39.60 -26.02
CA THR A 245 -3.99 -40.53 -26.19
C THR A 245 -4.11 -40.98 -27.64
N ALA A 246 -4.76 -42.12 -27.89
CA ALA A 246 -5.04 -42.59 -29.24
C ALA A 246 -5.98 -41.61 -29.96
N GLY A 247 -5.49 -41.06 -31.06
CA GLY A 247 -6.18 -40.05 -31.85
C GLY A 247 -5.67 -40.09 -33.28
N GLY A 248 -6.42 -40.76 -34.16
CA GLY A 248 -6.26 -40.56 -35.61
C GLY A 248 -6.52 -39.10 -35.98
N ALA A 249 -6.14 -38.70 -37.19
CA ALA A 249 -6.19 -37.31 -37.66
C ALA A 249 -7.61 -36.75 -37.94
N GLY A 250 -8.51 -36.88 -36.96
CA GLY A 250 -9.79 -36.18 -36.87
C GLY A 250 -9.68 -34.98 -35.93
N THR A 251 -10.60 -34.03 -36.09
CA THR A 251 -10.76 -32.87 -35.20
C THR A 251 -10.92 -33.29 -33.75
N LEU A 252 -10.34 -32.53 -32.81
CA LEU A 252 -10.71 -32.60 -31.39
C LEU A 252 -12.24 -32.56 -31.26
N PRO A 253 -12.85 -33.37 -30.38
CA PRO A 253 -14.29 -33.33 -30.22
C PRO A 253 -14.71 -31.96 -29.66
N PRO A 254 -15.92 -31.46 -29.96
CA PRO A 254 -16.32 -30.10 -29.57
C PRO A 254 -16.27 -29.83 -28.05
N ASP A 255 -16.39 -30.86 -27.23
CA ASP A 255 -16.28 -30.83 -25.76
C ASP A 255 -14.87 -31.12 -25.21
N GLY A 256 -13.87 -31.28 -26.09
CA GLY A 256 -12.50 -31.68 -25.76
C GLY A 256 -11.71 -30.72 -24.86
N ILE A 257 -12.29 -29.57 -24.46
CA ILE A 257 -11.71 -28.67 -23.45
C ILE A 257 -11.49 -29.39 -22.10
N LYS A 258 -12.35 -30.35 -21.76
CA LYS A 258 -12.23 -31.21 -20.56
C LYS A 258 -11.00 -32.13 -20.63
N ASP A 259 -10.63 -32.57 -21.83
CA ASP A 259 -9.56 -33.54 -22.02
C ASP A 259 -8.20 -32.83 -21.99
N ILE A 260 -8.06 -31.73 -22.74
CA ILE A 260 -6.83 -30.90 -22.76
C ILE A 260 -6.53 -30.19 -21.44
N SER A 261 -7.54 -29.96 -20.60
CA SER A 261 -7.40 -29.31 -19.28
C SER A 261 -7.22 -30.30 -18.12
N ASN A 262 -6.95 -31.59 -18.40
CA ASN A 262 -6.86 -32.65 -17.39
C ASN A 262 -8.09 -32.70 -16.45
N GLN A 263 -9.29 -32.58 -17.02
CA GLN A 263 -10.58 -32.54 -16.34
C GLN A 263 -10.76 -31.37 -15.35
N LEU A 264 -10.05 -30.25 -15.54
CA LEU A 264 -10.24 -29.03 -14.74
C LEU A 264 -11.26 -28.07 -15.33
N ILE A 265 -11.41 -27.99 -16.66
CA ILE A 265 -12.25 -27.00 -17.36
C ILE A 265 -13.31 -27.69 -18.21
N PHE A 266 -14.58 -27.33 -18.05
CA PHE A 266 -15.72 -27.94 -18.78
C PHE A 266 -16.55 -26.88 -19.50
N ASN A 267 -16.95 -27.17 -20.75
CA ASN A 267 -17.96 -26.44 -21.51
C ASN A 267 -19.28 -27.25 -21.70
N THR A 268 -19.36 -28.47 -21.13
CA THR A 268 -20.53 -29.34 -21.20
C THR A 268 -21.36 -29.28 -19.92
N PHE A 269 -22.66 -29.05 -20.05
CA PHE A 269 -23.59 -28.87 -18.93
C PHE A 269 -24.83 -29.75 -19.08
N VAL A 270 -25.58 -29.94 -17.99
CA VAL A 270 -27.00 -30.29 -18.06
C VAL A 270 -27.78 -29.01 -17.78
N ASP A 271 -28.52 -28.53 -18.77
CA ASP A 271 -29.44 -27.40 -18.65
C ASP A 271 -30.89 -27.89 -18.67
N SER A 272 -31.77 -27.18 -17.98
CA SER A 272 -33.19 -27.51 -17.89
C SER A 272 -34.04 -26.25 -17.89
N LYS A 273 -35.22 -26.34 -18.51
CA LYS A 273 -36.28 -25.33 -18.41
C LYS A 273 -37.60 -26.07 -18.19
N ALA A 274 -38.29 -25.72 -17.11
CA ALA A 274 -39.65 -26.17 -16.84
C ALA A 274 -40.68 -25.25 -17.51
N GLY A 275 -41.80 -25.84 -17.92
CA GLY A 275 -43.00 -25.11 -18.33
C GLY A 275 -43.78 -24.56 -17.12
N VAL A 276 -45.06 -24.29 -17.31
CA VAL A 276 -45.98 -23.95 -16.23
C VAL A 276 -46.14 -25.15 -15.29
N SER A 277 -46.18 -24.88 -13.98
CA SER A 277 -46.40 -25.90 -12.95
C SER A 277 -47.88 -26.23 -12.80
N ASP A 278 -48.21 -27.50 -12.59
CA ASP A 278 -49.58 -28.01 -12.40
C ASP A 278 -50.55 -27.53 -13.50
N VAL A 279 -50.18 -27.74 -14.77
CA VAL A 279 -51.09 -27.48 -15.90
C VAL A 279 -52.26 -28.45 -15.81
N GLN A 280 -53.46 -27.91 -15.57
CA GLN A 280 -54.67 -28.70 -15.37
C GLN A 280 -55.14 -29.34 -16.69
N ILE A 281 -55.63 -30.58 -16.62
CA ILE A 281 -56.24 -31.32 -17.73
C ILE A 281 -57.73 -31.44 -17.44
N PRO A 282 -58.60 -30.66 -18.11
CA PRO A 282 -60.04 -30.88 -18.07
C PRO A 282 -60.42 -32.13 -18.86
N ASP A 283 -61.49 -32.79 -18.41
CA ASP A 283 -62.00 -34.03 -18.97
C ASP A 283 -62.41 -33.87 -20.45
N PHE A 284 -62.17 -34.92 -21.25
CA PHE A 284 -62.54 -35.05 -22.67
C PHE A 284 -62.25 -33.84 -23.62
N ILE A 285 -61.12 -33.13 -23.46
CA ILE A 285 -60.73 -32.07 -24.42
C ILE A 285 -60.06 -32.66 -25.67
N GLY A 286 -60.86 -32.85 -26.74
CA GLY A 286 -60.41 -33.31 -28.06
C GLY A 286 -59.21 -32.57 -28.70
N PRO A 287 -59.08 -31.23 -28.64
CA PRO A 287 -57.87 -30.54 -29.12
C PRO A 287 -56.66 -30.66 -28.17
N GLY A 288 -56.88 -31.05 -26.90
CA GLY A 288 -55.90 -31.06 -25.82
C GLY A 288 -55.65 -29.70 -25.16
N VAL A 289 -55.00 -29.75 -23.99
CA VAL A 289 -54.41 -28.59 -23.30
C VAL A 289 -52.97 -28.46 -23.76
N THR A 290 -52.53 -27.23 -24.08
CA THR A 290 -51.15 -26.95 -24.49
C THR A 290 -50.50 -25.97 -23.55
N ASP A 291 -49.29 -26.27 -23.09
CA ASP A 291 -48.39 -25.32 -22.45
C ASP A 291 -47.21 -24.97 -23.39
N THR A 292 -46.65 -23.78 -23.22
CA THR A 292 -45.65 -23.20 -24.14
C THR A 292 -44.51 -22.53 -23.39
N MET A 293 -43.28 -22.76 -23.85
CA MET A 293 -42.06 -22.40 -23.13
C MET A 293 -40.98 -21.95 -24.11
N ASP A 294 -40.53 -20.70 -24.02
CA ASP A 294 -39.38 -20.23 -24.79
C ASP A 294 -38.07 -20.69 -24.14
N PHE A 295 -37.25 -21.41 -24.90
CA PHE A 295 -35.97 -21.94 -24.45
C PHE A 295 -34.82 -20.97 -24.84
N PRO A 296 -33.95 -20.56 -23.91
CA PRO A 296 -32.86 -19.60 -24.20
C PRO A 296 -31.72 -20.18 -25.06
N ASP A 297 -30.89 -19.28 -25.62
CA ASP A 297 -29.65 -19.64 -26.30
C ASP A 297 -28.56 -20.03 -25.28
N ILE A 298 -28.35 -21.33 -25.14
CA ILE A 298 -27.37 -21.90 -24.18
C ILE A 298 -26.23 -22.68 -24.84
N GLY A 299 -26.32 -22.98 -26.15
CA GLY A 299 -25.33 -23.76 -26.87
C GLY A 299 -25.92 -24.77 -27.86
N LEU A 300 -25.19 -25.86 -28.12
CA LEU A 300 -25.57 -26.93 -29.05
C LEU A 300 -25.91 -28.22 -28.28
N ALA A 301 -27.07 -28.83 -28.57
CA ALA A 301 -27.51 -30.05 -27.90
C ALA A 301 -26.65 -31.27 -28.26
N GLN A 302 -26.32 -32.07 -27.25
CA GLN A 302 -25.67 -33.38 -27.34
C GLN A 302 -26.66 -34.52 -27.02
N LYS A 303 -27.61 -34.27 -26.11
CA LYS A 303 -28.74 -35.15 -25.76
C LYS A 303 -29.93 -34.29 -25.31
N ILE A 304 -31.17 -34.64 -25.64
CA ILE A 304 -32.39 -33.97 -25.18
C ILE A 304 -33.37 -35.00 -24.59
N TRP A 305 -34.00 -34.66 -23.47
CA TRP A 305 -35.13 -35.41 -22.93
C TRP A 305 -36.19 -34.48 -22.34
N VAL A 306 -37.43 -34.97 -22.30
CA VAL A 306 -38.51 -34.29 -21.60
C VAL A 306 -38.85 -35.10 -20.36
N GLN A 307 -38.69 -34.48 -19.18
CA GLN A 307 -39.27 -35.04 -17.96
C GLN A 307 -40.74 -34.63 -17.90
N ILE A 308 -41.61 -35.60 -17.60
CA ILE A 308 -43.04 -35.37 -17.39
C ILE A 308 -43.44 -36.05 -16.08
N ASP A 309 -44.15 -35.29 -15.25
CA ASP A 309 -44.81 -35.73 -14.03
C ASP A 309 -46.33 -35.56 -14.25
N MET A 310 -47.04 -36.68 -14.40
CA MET A 310 -48.43 -36.77 -14.88
C MET A 310 -49.37 -37.32 -13.80
N GLN A 311 -50.56 -36.75 -13.66
CA GLN A 311 -51.67 -37.23 -12.83
C GLN A 311 -52.98 -37.11 -13.63
N ASN A 312 -53.80 -38.16 -13.69
CA ASN A 312 -55.06 -38.23 -14.46
C ASN A 312 -55.89 -39.44 -14.00
N SER A 313 -57.20 -39.52 -14.30
CA SER A 313 -58.02 -40.69 -13.93
C SER A 313 -57.61 -41.99 -14.63
N ASP A 314 -57.03 -41.91 -15.83
CA ASP A 314 -56.65 -43.05 -16.64
C ASP A 314 -55.51 -42.70 -17.60
N VAL A 315 -54.25 -42.83 -17.15
CA VAL A 315 -53.09 -42.54 -18.00
C VAL A 315 -52.97 -43.50 -19.19
N SER A 316 -53.82 -44.52 -19.33
CA SER A 316 -53.88 -45.35 -20.54
C SER A 316 -54.59 -44.66 -21.71
N ALA A 317 -55.41 -43.64 -21.46
CA ALA A 317 -56.10 -42.84 -22.47
C ALA A 317 -55.32 -41.57 -22.91
N ILE A 318 -54.34 -41.13 -22.11
CA ILE A 318 -53.59 -39.89 -22.34
C ILE A 318 -52.62 -39.99 -23.53
N LYS A 319 -52.63 -38.96 -24.37
CA LYS A 319 -51.70 -38.75 -25.49
C LYS A 319 -50.93 -37.44 -25.32
N ILE A 320 -49.62 -37.45 -25.52
CA ILE A 320 -48.74 -36.29 -25.33
C ILE A 320 -47.93 -36.02 -26.60
N GLU A 321 -48.15 -34.85 -27.19
CA GLU A 321 -47.47 -34.34 -28.39
C GLU A 321 -46.53 -33.19 -28.00
N LEU A 322 -45.28 -33.22 -28.48
CA LEU A 322 -44.29 -32.15 -28.27
C LEU A 322 -43.86 -31.53 -29.60
N TYR A 323 -43.95 -30.21 -29.72
CA TYR A 323 -43.38 -29.44 -30.81
C TYR A 323 -42.16 -28.66 -30.30
N GLY A 324 -41.06 -28.74 -31.04
CA GLY A 324 -39.90 -27.85 -30.86
C GLY A 324 -39.91 -26.69 -31.87
N PRO A 325 -38.95 -25.76 -31.77
CA PRO A 325 -38.84 -24.60 -32.64
C PRO A 325 -38.93 -24.94 -34.14
N ALA A 326 -39.83 -24.26 -34.85
CA ALA A 326 -40.09 -24.40 -36.28
C ALA A 326 -40.51 -25.80 -36.78
N MET A 327 -40.97 -26.71 -35.90
CA MET A 327 -41.47 -28.03 -36.30
C MET A 327 -42.90 -27.99 -36.85
N SER A 328 -43.13 -28.66 -37.98
CA SER A 328 -44.46 -28.81 -38.61
C SER A 328 -45.20 -30.09 -38.18
N SER A 329 -44.62 -30.91 -37.30
CA SER A 329 -45.19 -32.17 -36.81
C SER A 329 -44.59 -32.50 -35.45
N PRO A 330 -45.34 -33.08 -34.49
CA PRO A 330 -44.86 -33.32 -33.15
C PRO A 330 -44.05 -34.61 -33.02
N TYR A 331 -43.18 -34.66 -32.02
CA TYR A 331 -42.79 -35.92 -31.40
C TYR A 331 -43.99 -36.47 -30.61
N LEU A 332 -44.29 -37.75 -30.76
CA LEU A 332 -45.28 -38.42 -29.91
C LEU A 332 -44.56 -38.94 -28.67
N ILE A 333 -44.59 -38.16 -27.59
CA ILE A 333 -43.86 -38.46 -26.36
C ILE A 333 -44.49 -39.67 -25.67
N TYR A 334 -45.81 -39.68 -25.54
CA TYR A 334 -46.59 -40.73 -24.91
C TYR A 334 -47.93 -40.93 -25.62
N SER A 335 -48.45 -42.16 -25.62
CA SER A 335 -49.64 -42.54 -26.39
C SER A 335 -50.40 -43.69 -25.70
N GLY A 336 -50.65 -43.55 -24.40
CA GLY A 336 -51.35 -44.53 -23.59
C GLY A 336 -50.55 -45.81 -23.30
N GLY A 337 -51.27 -46.88 -22.97
CA GLY A 337 -50.73 -48.24 -22.83
C GLY A 337 -50.15 -48.61 -21.45
N LYS A 338 -49.96 -47.67 -20.52
CA LYS A 338 -49.73 -47.97 -19.10
C LYS A 338 -51.04 -47.84 -18.32
N ALA A 339 -51.37 -48.84 -17.50
CA ALA A 339 -52.51 -48.78 -16.58
C ALA A 339 -52.12 -48.01 -15.30
N GLY A 340 -53.00 -47.11 -14.83
CA GLY A 340 -52.82 -46.36 -13.59
C GLY A 340 -53.28 -44.91 -13.68
N ASN A 341 -52.98 -44.13 -12.63
CA ASN A 341 -53.47 -42.76 -12.44
C ASN A 341 -52.36 -41.69 -12.43
N SER A 342 -51.10 -42.10 -12.55
CA SER A 342 -49.96 -41.19 -12.59
C SER A 342 -48.71 -41.85 -13.15
N PHE A 343 -47.73 -41.03 -13.58
CA PHE A 343 -46.36 -41.47 -13.83
C PHE A 343 -45.37 -40.30 -13.71
N THR A 344 -44.11 -40.63 -13.43
CA THR A 344 -42.93 -39.78 -13.66
C THR A 344 -42.03 -40.51 -14.66
N ALA A 345 -41.54 -39.83 -15.69
CA ALA A 345 -40.66 -40.43 -16.70
C ALA A 345 -39.77 -39.39 -17.40
N LYS A 346 -38.56 -39.80 -17.83
CA LYS A 346 -37.66 -38.98 -18.66
C LYS A 346 -37.64 -39.50 -20.09
N PHE A 347 -38.59 -39.00 -20.86
CA PHE A 347 -38.79 -39.39 -22.24
C PHE A 347 -37.60 -38.93 -23.11
N ASN A 348 -36.99 -39.88 -23.82
CA ASN A 348 -35.77 -39.76 -24.62
C ASN A 348 -34.44 -39.71 -23.80
N ASP A 349 -34.48 -40.02 -22.50
CA ASP A 349 -33.31 -40.32 -21.64
C ASP A 349 -33.27 -41.79 -21.22
N ASP A 350 -34.12 -42.17 -20.25
CA ASP A 350 -34.30 -43.53 -19.74
C ASP A 350 -35.55 -44.24 -20.31
N THR A 351 -36.53 -43.44 -20.75
CA THR A 351 -37.83 -43.90 -21.24
C THR A 351 -37.94 -43.61 -22.73
N PRO A 352 -38.25 -44.59 -23.61
CA PRO A 352 -38.42 -44.31 -25.04
C PRO A 352 -39.68 -43.46 -25.31
N ILE A 353 -39.62 -42.61 -26.33
CA ILE A 353 -40.80 -41.93 -26.88
C ILE A 353 -41.54 -42.82 -27.89
N ALA A 354 -42.84 -42.59 -28.07
CA ALA A 354 -43.68 -43.43 -28.92
C ALA A 354 -43.45 -43.20 -30.42
N VAL A 355 -43.14 -41.97 -30.86
CA VAL A 355 -42.75 -41.66 -32.25
C VAL A 355 -41.71 -40.53 -32.30
N GLY A 356 -40.60 -40.78 -33.00
CA GLY A 356 -39.52 -39.83 -33.29
C GLY A 356 -38.22 -40.14 -32.53
N ASP A 357 -37.20 -39.30 -32.69
CA ASP A 357 -35.93 -39.39 -31.96
C ASP A 357 -35.33 -37.98 -31.76
N MET A 358 -35.57 -37.37 -30.60
CA MET A 358 -35.08 -36.02 -30.32
C MET A 358 -33.55 -35.97 -30.15
N ASN A 359 -32.87 -37.09 -29.88
CA ASN A 359 -31.42 -37.10 -29.74
C ASN A 359 -30.77 -37.02 -31.12
N LYS A 360 -31.26 -37.80 -32.09
CA LYS A 360 -30.86 -37.72 -33.49
C LYS A 360 -31.25 -36.39 -34.14
N ASP A 361 -32.50 -35.96 -33.96
CA ASP A 361 -33.05 -34.83 -34.73
C ASP A 361 -32.55 -33.46 -34.24
N TRP A 362 -31.99 -33.36 -33.02
CA TRP A 362 -31.38 -32.13 -32.48
C TRP A 362 -29.86 -32.18 -32.25
N LEU A 363 -29.18 -33.29 -32.51
CA LEU A 363 -27.72 -33.40 -32.31
C LEU A 363 -26.96 -32.27 -33.03
N GLY A 364 -26.15 -31.52 -32.27
CA GLY A 364 -25.36 -30.41 -32.78
C GLY A 364 -26.16 -29.15 -33.15
N LYS A 365 -27.48 -29.11 -32.90
CA LYS A 365 -28.33 -27.95 -33.16
C LYS A 365 -28.51 -27.10 -31.89
N ASN A 366 -28.78 -25.81 -32.09
CA ASN A 366 -29.24 -24.94 -31.02
C ASN A 366 -30.74 -25.14 -30.79
N ILE A 367 -31.16 -25.28 -29.54
CA ILE A 367 -32.55 -25.58 -29.15
C ILE A 367 -33.39 -24.33 -28.84
N LYS A 368 -32.80 -23.13 -29.02
CA LYS A 368 -33.44 -21.84 -28.73
C LYS A 368 -34.77 -21.68 -29.45
N GLY A 369 -35.78 -21.20 -28.72
CA GLY A 369 -37.07 -20.79 -29.25
C GLY A 369 -38.24 -21.45 -28.53
N LEU A 370 -39.44 -21.22 -29.06
CA LEU A 370 -40.67 -21.74 -28.49
C LEU A 370 -40.77 -23.27 -28.65
N TRP A 371 -40.86 -23.97 -27.52
CA TRP A 371 -41.33 -25.35 -27.41
C TRP A 371 -42.78 -25.34 -26.90
N SER A 372 -43.57 -26.33 -27.31
CA SER A 372 -44.92 -26.53 -26.77
C SER A 372 -45.24 -28.01 -26.56
N LEU A 373 -45.89 -28.31 -25.45
CA LEU A 373 -46.32 -29.65 -25.07
C LEU A 373 -47.85 -29.68 -24.94
N THR A 374 -48.49 -30.51 -25.75
CA THR A 374 -49.95 -30.69 -25.80
C THR A 374 -50.32 -32.04 -25.21
N VAL A 375 -51.13 -32.03 -24.14
CA VAL A 375 -51.72 -33.22 -23.53
C VAL A 375 -53.19 -33.32 -23.96
N LYS A 376 -53.56 -34.48 -24.51
CA LYS A 376 -54.93 -34.81 -24.95
C LYS A 376 -55.44 -35.95 -24.09
N ASP A 377 -56.63 -35.77 -23.52
CA ASP A 377 -57.38 -36.88 -22.93
C ASP A 377 -58.26 -37.55 -23.99
N GLY A 378 -58.29 -38.87 -23.98
CA GLY A 378 -59.09 -39.71 -24.87
C GLY A 378 -60.35 -40.29 -24.21
N LYS A 379 -60.59 -39.98 -22.94
CA LYS A 379 -61.69 -40.50 -22.12
C LYS A 379 -62.63 -39.36 -21.67
N ASP A 380 -63.85 -39.75 -21.30
CA ASP A 380 -64.90 -38.90 -20.73
C ASP A 380 -65.36 -39.61 -19.44
N ASN A 381 -65.17 -38.99 -18.29
CA ASN A 381 -65.40 -39.57 -16.97
C ASN A 381 -66.52 -38.85 -16.19
N VAL A 382 -66.72 -37.54 -16.42
CA VAL A 382 -67.99 -36.79 -16.39
C VAL A 382 -67.73 -35.33 -16.79
N THR A 383 -68.47 -34.89 -17.82
CA THR A 383 -68.31 -33.58 -18.48
C THR A 383 -68.25 -32.38 -17.52
N GLY A 384 -67.09 -31.70 -17.49
CA GLY A 384 -66.93 -30.37 -16.88
C GLY A 384 -65.94 -30.25 -15.71
N ASN A 385 -65.35 -31.35 -15.26
CA ASN A 385 -64.33 -31.34 -14.20
C ASN A 385 -62.89 -31.32 -14.74
N ILE A 386 -61.95 -31.02 -13.84
CA ILE A 386 -60.51 -31.29 -14.04
C ILE A 386 -60.26 -32.75 -13.69
N ASP A 387 -59.84 -33.55 -14.67
CA ASP A 387 -59.55 -34.98 -14.51
C ASP A 387 -58.08 -35.24 -14.13
N GLY A 388 -57.19 -34.31 -14.45
CA GLY A 388 -55.76 -34.46 -14.19
C GLY A 388 -54.97 -33.16 -14.14
N LYS A 389 -53.65 -33.29 -13.98
CA LYS A 389 -52.68 -32.21 -14.12
C LYS A 389 -51.30 -32.76 -14.51
N PHE A 390 -50.46 -31.93 -15.11
CA PHE A 390 -49.08 -32.29 -15.42
C PHE A 390 -48.07 -31.17 -15.10
N ASN A 391 -46.84 -31.60 -14.87
CA ASN A 391 -45.64 -30.76 -14.87
C ASN A 391 -44.69 -31.31 -15.93
N TRP A 392 -43.92 -30.46 -16.60
CA TRP A 392 -42.96 -30.89 -17.61
C TRP A 392 -41.73 -29.97 -17.68
N SER A 393 -40.61 -30.52 -18.15
CA SER A 393 -39.41 -29.76 -18.47
C SER A 393 -38.67 -30.33 -19.67
N VAL A 394 -38.15 -29.45 -20.53
CA VAL A 394 -37.15 -29.83 -21.54
C VAL A 394 -35.78 -29.75 -20.85
N ASN A 395 -35.02 -30.83 -20.99
CA ASN A 395 -33.70 -30.99 -20.39
C ASN A 395 -32.72 -31.37 -21.49
N VAL A 396 -31.50 -30.85 -21.41
CA VAL A 396 -30.50 -31.01 -22.48
C VAL A 396 -29.10 -31.16 -21.87
N GLN A 397 -28.32 -32.08 -22.44
CA GLN A 397 -26.86 -32.04 -22.31
C GLN A 397 -26.33 -31.07 -23.38
N THR A 398 -25.77 -29.95 -22.94
CA THR A 398 -25.43 -28.82 -23.80
C THR A 398 -23.93 -28.67 -23.93
N LEU A 399 -23.43 -28.55 -25.16
CA LEU A 399 -22.14 -27.94 -25.43
C LEU A 399 -22.33 -26.42 -25.42
N SER A 400 -21.93 -25.74 -24.35
CA SER A 400 -22.25 -24.33 -24.16
C SER A 400 -21.29 -23.39 -24.89
N ASN A 401 -21.88 -22.36 -25.50
CA ASN A 401 -21.21 -21.17 -25.99
C ASN A 401 -21.32 -19.97 -25.01
N LYS A 402 -21.90 -20.18 -23.82
CA LYS A 402 -22.11 -19.15 -22.78
C LYS A 402 -21.41 -19.46 -21.46
N LYS A 403 -21.26 -20.74 -21.11
CA LYS A 403 -20.84 -21.21 -19.78
C LYS A 403 -19.49 -21.94 -19.84
N ILE A 404 -18.69 -21.75 -18.80
CA ILE A 404 -17.50 -22.55 -18.49
C ILE A 404 -17.55 -22.87 -16.99
N GLN A 405 -17.23 -24.10 -16.61
CA GLN A 405 -17.00 -24.51 -15.23
C GLN A 405 -15.52 -24.86 -15.04
N ILE A 406 -14.93 -24.38 -13.94
CA ILE A 406 -13.61 -24.79 -13.47
C ILE A 406 -13.81 -25.61 -12.19
N LYS A 407 -13.10 -26.74 -12.04
CA LYS A 407 -13.19 -27.65 -10.88
C LYS A 407 -11.95 -27.64 -9.96
N GLY A 408 -11.03 -26.72 -10.21
CA GLY A 408 -9.94 -26.34 -9.32
C GLY A 408 -9.86 -24.81 -9.21
N ASP A 409 -8.75 -24.29 -8.70
CA ASP A 409 -8.56 -22.85 -8.56
C ASP A 409 -8.35 -22.12 -9.90
N LEU A 410 -8.92 -20.92 -10.02
CA LEU A 410 -8.65 -20.00 -11.13
C LEU A 410 -7.71 -18.89 -10.63
N ILE A 411 -6.43 -19.01 -10.97
CA ILE A 411 -5.43 -17.95 -10.77
C ILE A 411 -5.34 -17.13 -12.05
N VAL A 412 -5.43 -15.80 -11.95
CA VAL A 412 -5.35 -14.86 -13.08
C VAL A 412 -4.28 -13.82 -12.79
N ASP A 413 -3.21 -13.84 -13.58
CA ASP A 413 -2.20 -12.78 -13.60
C ASP A 413 -2.69 -11.65 -14.52
N GLY A 414 -3.37 -10.66 -13.93
CA GLY A 414 -4.02 -9.56 -14.64
C GLY A 414 -5.42 -9.25 -14.12
N LYS A 415 -6.37 -8.94 -15.03
CA LYS A 415 -7.76 -8.58 -14.69
C LYS A 415 -8.77 -9.45 -15.43
N VAL A 416 -9.72 -10.02 -14.68
CA VAL A 416 -10.96 -10.57 -15.25
C VAL A 416 -11.86 -9.40 -15.67
N ILE A 417 -12.34 -9.43 -16.91
CA ILE A 417 -13.30 -8.46 -17.44
C ILE A 417 -14.62 -9.18 -17.70
N THR A 418 -15.66 -8.81 -16.94
CA THR A 418 -17.02 -9.36 -17.09
C THR A 418 -17.84 -8.51 -18.08
N GLY A 419 -18.60 -9.20 -18.94
CA GLY A 419 -19.42 -8.57 -20.00
C GLY A 419 -20.92 -8.45 -19.66
N GLY A 420 -21.30 -8.57 -18.39
CA GLY A 420 -22.69 -8.59 -17.93
C GLY A 420 -22.82 -8.29 -16.44
N SER A 421 -24.03 -7.90 -16.03
CA SER A 421 -24.39 -7.41 -14.69
C SER A 421 -24.27 -8.43 -13.56
N ASP A 422 -24.24 -9.72 -13.88
CA ASP A 422 -24.63 -10.78 -12.94
C ASP A 422 -23.46 -11.31 -12.10
N PHE A 423 -22.30 -10.64 -12.18
CA PHE A 423 -21.18 -10.87 -11.26
C PHE A 423 -21.26 -9.86 -10.11
N THR A 424 -21.77 -10.29 -8.95
CA THR A 424 -21.94 -9.43 -7.76
C THR A 424 -20.61 -9.16 -7.05
N GLN A 425 -19.69 -8.53 -7.76
CA GLN A 425 -18.57 -7.78 -7.20
C GLN A 425 -18.97 -6.31 -7.26
N ASN A 426 -19.46 -5.75 -6.14
CA ASN A 426 -19.90 -4.34 -6.06
C ASN A 426 -18.70 -3.37 -6.00
N SER A 427 -17.64 -3.64 -6.76
CA SER A 427 -16.48 -2.76 -6.94
C SER A 427 -16.85 -1.57 -7.83
N VAL A 428 -17.80 -0.76 -7.35
CA VAL A 428 -18.15 0.53 -7.94
C VAL A 428 -17.15 1.54 -7.40
N ASP A 429 -16.20 1.94 -8.23
CA ASP A 429 -15.24 3.01 -7.93
C ASP A 429 -15.96 4.36 -7.99
N PHE A 430 -16.78 4.63 -6.98
CA PHE A 430 -17.58 5.84 -6.86
C PHE A 430 -16.71 7.04 -6.48
N GLN A 431 -16.31 7.83 -7.48
CA GLN A 431 -15.66 9.13 -7.28
C GLN A 431 -16.63 10.17 -6.68
N ILE A 432 -16.93 10.06 -5.38
CA ILE A 432 -17.83 10.97 -4.65
C ILE A 432 -17.04 11.83 -3.65
N CYS A 433 -15.89 12.35 -4.11
CA CYS A 433 -15.29 13.56 -3.57
C CYS A 433 -14.86 14.47 -4.72
N GLY A 434 -15.59 15.58 -4.88
CA GLY A 434 -15.42 16.48 -6.00
C GLY A 434 -14.23 17.43 -5.86
N HIS A 435 -13.00 16.92 -6.03
CA HIS A 435 -11.83 17.69 -6.49
C HIS A 435 -10.83 16.78 -7.23
N VAL A 436 -10.06 17.35 -8.15
CA VAL A 436 -9.22 16.56 -9.10
C VAL A 436 -7.88 16.18 -8.47
N GLY A 437 -7.88 15.18 -7.60
CA GLY A 437 -6.67 14.63 -6.96
C GLY A 437 -6.92 13.27 -6.32
N ALA A 438 -5.97 12.34 -6.43
CA ALA A 438 -6.14 10.93 -6.05
C ALA A 438 -6.00 10.64 -4.54
N GLN A 439 -6.44 11.57 -3.67
CA GLN A 439 -6.24 11.52 -2.22
C GLN A 439 -7.42 12.13 -1.45
N SER A 440 -8.49 11.35 -1.31
CA SER A 440 -9.66 11.68 -0.49
C SER A 440 -10.06 10.46 0.34
N PRO A 441 -10.61 10.63 1.57
CA PRO A 441 -11.01 9.51 2.41
C PRO A 441 -12.17 8.67 1.83
N CYS A 442 -12.97 9.23 0.92
CA CYS A 442 -14.20 8.59 0.44
C CYS A 442 -13.98 7.49 -0.62
N THR A 443 -14.05 6.24 -0.14
CA THR A 443 -14.49 5.01 -0.83
C THR A 443 -13.81 4.58 -2.13
N VAL A 444 -13.16 3.41 -2.08
CA VAL A 444 -12.93 2.52 -3.24
C VAL A 444 -13.49 1.14 -2.94
N SER A 445 -14.29 0.62 -3.87
CA SER A 445 -14.76 -0.77 -3.95
C SER A 445 -15.56 -1.33 -2.75
N MET A 446 -16.81 -1.70 -2.98
CA MET A 446 -17.68 -2.36 -1.99
C MET A 446 -17.82 -3.86 -2.27
N THR A 447 -18.06 -4.65 -1.23
CA THR A 447 -18.44 -6.07 -1.37
C THR A 447 -19.36 -6.52 -0.24
N LYS A 448 -19.82 -7.78 -0.25
CA LYS A 448 -20.27 -8.46 0.97
C LYS A 448 -19.16 -9.39 1.46
N ALA A 449 -18.70 -9.20 2.69
CA ALA A 449 -17.80 -10.13 3.34
C ALA A 449 -18.61 -11.18 4.12
N ARG A 450 -18.07 -12.40 4.25
CA ARG A 450 -18.69 -13.48 5.05
C ARG A 450 -18.33 -13.41 6.53
N SER A 451 -17.34 -12.60 6.88
CA SER A 451 -16.91 -12.33 8.24
C SER A 451 -16.30 -10.92 8.34
N PHE A 452 -16.22 -10.38 9.56
CA PHE A 452 -15.49 -9.15 9.86
C PHE A 452 -14.01 -9.24 9.46
N LEU A 453 -13.40 -10.41 9.65
CA LEU A 453 -12.00 -10.63 9.28
C LEU A 453 -11.79 -10.60 7.75
N ASP A 454 -12.74 -11.13 6.97
CA ASP A 454 -12.71 -11.00 5.51
C ASP A 454 -12.92 -9.55 5.07
N ALA A 455 -13.80 -8.80 5.74
CA ALA A 455 -14.01 -7.37 5.49
C ALA A 455 -12.73 -6.56 5.71
N ALA A 456 -12.07 -6.78 6.86
CA ALA A 456 -10.82 -6.11 7.22
C ALA A 456 -9.66 -6.48 6.28
N LYS A 457 -9.50 -7.78 5.95
CA LYS A 457 -8.51 -8.24 4.95
C LYS A 457 -8.74 -7.63 3.58
N TYR A 458 -10.00 -7.50 3.16
CA TYR A 458 -10.37 -6.91 1.88
C TYR A 458 -9.97 -5.43 1.81
N CYS A 459 -10.34 -4.62 2.80
CA CYS A 459 -9.95 -3.21 2.82
C CYS A 459 -8.44 -3.03 2.99
N ALA A 460 -7.78 -3.84 3.80
CA ALA A 460 -6.32 -3.87 3.92
C ALA A 460 -5.63 -4.18 2.58
N SER A 461 -6.18 -5.09 1.75
CA SER A 461 -5.62 -5.40 0.43
C SER A 461 -5.62 -4.20 -0.52
N LEU A 462 -6.60 -3.29 -0.38
CA LEU A 462 -6.70 -2.01 -1.09
C LEU A 462 -5.78 -0.92 -0.51
N LYS A 463 -5.03 -1.24 0.56
CA LYS A 463 -4.27 -0.33 1.45
C LYS A 463 -5.13 0.59 2.33
N GLY A 464 -6.43 0.31 2.45
CA GLY A 464 -7.36 1.06 3.29
C GLY A 464 -7.57 0.45 4.67
N ASP A 465 -8.59 0.96 5.35
CA ASP A 465 -9.27 0.31 6.48
C ASP A 465 -10.73 0.08 6.10
N VAL A 466 -11.48 -0.68 6.89
CA VAL A 466 -12.94 -0.55 6.89
C VAL A 466 -13.27 0.91 7.26
N CYS A 467 -14.32 1.49 6.69
CA CYS A 467 -14.68 2.87 7.03
C CYS A 467 -15.05 3.01 8.52
N THR A 468 -14.70 4.15 9.12
CA THR A 468 -15.21 4.57 10.43
C THR A 468 -16.71 4.85 10.37
N ASP A 469 -17.39 4.93 11.51
CA ASP A 469 -18.82 5.21 11.57
C ASP A 469 -19.18 6.56 10.97
N SER A 470 -18.37 7.57 11.28
CA SER A 470 -18.40 8.90 10.69
C SER A 470 -18.27 8.88 9.15
N GLN A 471 -17.34 8.10 8.61
CA GLN A 471 -17.21 7.90 7.15
C GLN A 471 -18.40 7.15 6.55
N ALA A 472 -18.88 6.09 7.21
CA ALA A 472 -19.99 5.27 6.76
C ALA A 472 -21.31 6.06 6.72
N TYR A 473 -21.58 6.83 7.78
CA TYR A 473 -22.69 7.78 7.90
C TYR A 473 -22.77 8.73 6.71
N ALA A 474 -21.65 9.39 6.38
CA ALA A 474 -21.62 10.39 5.33
C ALA A 474 -21.85 9.79 3.94
N ALA A 475 -21.21 8.66 3.65
CA ALA A 475 -21.47 7.90 2.43
C ALA A 475 -22.96 7.50 2.33
N ARG A 476 -23.63 7.24 3.45
CA ARG A 476 -25.05 6.83 3.49
C ARG A 476 -26.00 8.01 3.27
N ARG A 477 -25.69 9.19 3.79
CA ARG A 477 -26.34 10.45 3.38
C ARG A 477 -26.21 10.76 1.88
N GLN A 478 -25.15 10.29 1.23
CA GLN A 478 -24.93 10.43 -0.21
C GLN A 478 -25.62 9.32 -1.05
N SER A 479 -26.42 8.45 -0.44
CA SER A 479 -27.19 7.38 -1.11
C SER A 479 -26.35 6.36 -1.89
N ILE A 480 -25.07 6.17 -1.52
CA ILE A 480 -24.15 5.19 -2.13
C ILE A 480 -24.57 3.73 -1.83
N TRP A 481 -25.49 3.53 -0.89
CA TRP A 481 -25.71 2.25 -0.21
C TRP A 481 -26.98 1.54 -0.68
N MET A 482 -26.78 0.41 -1.36
CA MET A 482 -27.83 -0.56 -1.69
C MET A 482 -27.64 -1.90 -0.93
N LEU A 483 -26.57 -2.02 -0.13
CA LEU A 483 -26.28 -3.18 0.71
C LEU A 483 -26.46 -2.79 2.18
N GLN A 484 -27.30 -3.53 2.89
CA GLN A 484 -27.60 -3.36 4.31
C GLN A 484 -27.71 -4.74 4.96
N PRO A 485 -27.25 -4.93 6.22
CA PRO A 485 -26.43 -4.00 7.02
C PRO A 485 -24.97 -3.91 6.52
N ASN A 486 -24.11 -3.16 7.22
CA ASN A 486 -22.68 -3.03 6.90
C ASN A 486 -21.75 -3.06 8.12
N TRP A 487 -20.52 -3.50 7.90
CA TRP A 487 -19.40 -3.37 8.83
C TRP A 487 -18.88 -1.92 8.89
N THR A 488 -18.23 -1.56 10.00
CA THR A 488 -17.40 -0.37 10.22
C THR A 488 -16.15 -0.80 11.02
N ASN A 489 -15.11 0.03 11.14
CA ASN A 489 -13.84 -0.41 11.75
C ASN A 489 -13.83 -0.51 13.28
N SER A 490 -14.89 -0.05 13.95
CA SER A 490 -15.25 -0.25 15.36
C SER A 490 -15.96 -1.58 15.63
N PHE A 491 -16.07 -2.47 14.63
CA PHE A 491 -16.89 -3.70 14.64
C PHE A 491 -18.39 -3.48 14.32
N ALA A 492 -18.83 -2.24 14.02
CA ALA A 492 -20.22 -1.90 13.67
C ALA A 492 -21.23 -1.98 14.82
N ASP A 493 -20.77 -1.70 16.02
CA ASP A 493 -21.59 -1.29 17.14
C ASP A 493 -22.74 -0.33 16.72
N ASN A 494 -23.95 -0.66 17.16
CA ASN A 494 -24.84 0.37 17.67
C ASN A 494 -25.38 -0.13 18.99
N ASP A 495 -25.16 0.65 20.04
CA ASP A 495 -25.84 0.44 21.29
C ASP A 495 -27.36 0.50 21.07
N SER A 496 -28.07 -0.23 21.93
CA SER A 496 -29.42 -0.68 21.68
C SER A 496 -30.41 0.49 21.55
N THR A 497 -31.46 0.28 20.73
CA THR A 497 -32.60 1.21 20.54
C THR A 497 -32.48 2.36 19.53
N SER A 498 -31.76 2.13 18.43
CA SER A 498 -32.03 2.74 17.09
C SER A 498 -31.42 4.09 16.66
N PRO A 499 -30.74 4.94 17.46
CA PRO A 499 -30.29 6.25 16.97
C PRO A 499 -29.22 6.13 15.87
N TRP A 500 -28.33 5.15 15.99
CA TRP A 500 -27.22 4.91 15.06
C TRP A 500 -27.54 3.95 13.91
N GLN A 501 -28.80 3.53 13.74
CA GLN A 501 -29.25 2.86 12.50
C GLN A 501 -28.89 3.65 11.24
N ILE A 502 -28.70 4.97 11.36
CA ILE A 502 -28.29 5.85 10.27
C ILE A 502 -26.85 5.57 9.75
N VAL A 503 -26.02 4.85 10.51
CA VAL A 503 -24.63 4.50 10.15
C VAL A 503 -24.50 3.10 9.55
N ASN A 504 -24.65 2.05 10.36
CA ASN A 504 -24.37 0.65 10.02
C ASN A 504 -25.55 -0.09 9.35
N GLY A 505 -26.69 0.59 9.18
CA GLY A 505 -27.90 0.04 8.62
C GLY A 505 -28.79 -0.74 9.60
N GLY A 506 -28.49 -0.71 10.90
CA GLY A 506 -29.28 -1.37 11.93
C GLY A 506 -28.93 -2.85 12.12
N VAL A 507 -27.66 -3.12 12.40
CA VAL A 507 -27.26 -4.39 13.04
C VAL A 507 -27.77 -4.41 14.49
N GLY A 508 -27.65 -5.54 15.18
CA GLY A 508 -27.89 -5.62 16.62
C GLY A 508 -26.59 -5.47 17.43
N ASP A 509 -26.76 -5.16 18.71
CA ASP A 509 -25.78 -5.14 19.82
C ASP A 509 -25.07 -6.49 20.11
N ASN A 510 -25.36 -7.55 19.34
CA ASN A 510 -24.90 -8.91 19.59
C ASN A 510 -24.77 -9.69 18.25
N HIS A 511 -24.22 -9.03 17.23
CA HIS A 511 -24.09 -9.65 15.91
C HIS A 511 -22.78 -10.45 15.79
N SER A 512 -22.84 -11.62 15.16
CA SER A 512 -21.67 -12.50 15.07
C SER A 512 -20.60 -11.91 14.14
N GLN A 513 -19.32 -12.11 14.48
CA GLN A 513 -18.17 -11.89 13.60
C GLN A 513 -18.32 -12.52 12.19
N ASP A 514 -19.16 -13.55 12.02
CA ASP A 514 -19.42 -14.27 10.78
C ASP A 514 -20.68 -13.76 10.04
N SER A 515 -21.08 -12.50 10.29
CA SER A 515 -22.25 -11.86 9.68
C SER A 515 -22.01 -11.39 8.23
N LEU A 516 -22.99 -11.65 7.35
CA LEU A 516 -22.95 -11.32 5.92
C LEU A 516 -23.30 -9.85 5.63
N PHE A 517 -22.43 -8.93 6.04
CA PHE A 517 -22.62 -7.49 5.90
C PHE A 517 -21.86 -6.88 4.72
N GLY A 518 -22.31 -5.70 4.30
CA GLY A 518 -21.58 -4.85 3.36
C GLY A 518 -20.23 -4.42 3.92
N THR A 519 -19.22 -4.35 3.07
CA THR A 519 -17.84 -3.94 3.41
C THR A 519 -17.52 -2.61 2.72
N PRO A 520 -17.52 -1.49 3.46
CA PRO A 520 -17.09 -0.18 2.97
C PRO A 520 -15.59 0.00 3.27
N CYS A 521 -14.78 0.33 2.27
CA CYS A 521 -13.35 0.56 2.44
C CYS A 521 -12.98 2.03 2.23
N CYS A 522 -12.28 2.61 3.22
CA CYS A 522 -11.89 4.02 3.23
C CYS A 522 -10.38 4.18 3.45
N PHE A 523 -9.85 5.37 3.14
CA PHE A 523 -8.42 5.65 3.21
C PHE A 523 -8.09 6.84 4.10
N ASN A 524 -7.19 6.65 5.05
CA ASN A 524 -6.69 7.75 5.86
C ASN A 524 -5.57 8.51 5.14
N VAL A 525 -5.83 8.99 3.92
CA VAL A 525 -4.86 9.74 3.09
C VAL A 525 -5.35 11.18 2.95
N THR A 526 -4.86 12.04 3.84
CA THR A 526 -5.22 13.47 3.89
C THR A 526 -4.02 14.31 3.42
N PRO A 527 -4.11 15.01 2.27
CA PRO A 527 -3.05 15.93 1.81
C PRO A 527 -2.71 17.00 2.84
N ALA A 528 -1.50 17.57 2.76
CA ALA A 528 -1.09 18.70 3.61
C ALA A 528 -1.94 19.94 3.34
N GLN A 529 -2.42 20.62 4.38
CA GLN A 529 -3.32 21.79 4.27
C GLN A 529 -2.81 23.03 5.01
N VAL A 530 -3.14 24.19 4.46
CA VAL A 530 -2.75 25.49 5.02
C VAL A 530 -3.52 25.73 6.32
N GLY A 531 -2.79 25.75 7.44
CA GLY A 531 -3.35 25.90 8.78
C GLY A 531 -3.42 24.61 9.61
N GLU A 532 -2.96 23.47 9.07
CA GLU A 532 -2.82 22.26 9.89
C GLU A 532 -1.82 22.44 11.05
N GLN A 533 -2.06 21.72 12.14
CA GLN A 533 -1.27 21.79 13.36
C GLN A 533 -0.88 20.38 13.81
N LYS A 534 0.25 20.26 14.52
CA LYS A 534 0.60 19.05 15.27
C LYS A 534 0.56 19.32 16.76
N VAL A 535 -0.37 18.68 17.45
CA VAL A 535 -0.54 18.75 18.90
C VAL A 535 -0.05 17.42 19.49
N ALA A 536 1.14 17.45 20.10
CA ALA A 536 1.82 16.27 20.65
C ALA A 536 1.81 15.04 19.73
N GLY A 537 2.10 15.26 18.44
CA GLY A 537 2.16 14.23 17.40
C GLY A 537 0.87 14.08 16.58
N VAL A 538 -0.31 14.29 17.18
CA VAL A 538 -1.58 14.23 16.45
C VAL A 538 -1.65 15.37 15.43
N ARG A 539 -1.86 15.03 14.16
CA ARG A 539 -2.03 16.00 13.06
C ARG A 539 -3.51 16.38 12.95
N VAL A 540 -3.80 17.66 13.20
CA VAL A 540 -5.15 18.20 13.31
C VAL A 540 -5.34 19.32 12.28
N LEU A 541 -6.44 19.26 11.53
CA LEU A 541 -6.80 20.24 10.52
C LEU A 541 -7.77 21.31 11.07
N LYS A 542 -8.54 20.97 12.10
CA LYS A 542 -9.51 21.88 12.74
C LYS A 542 -9.88 21.39 14.13
N ILE A 543 -10.11 22.32 15.06
CA ILE A 543 -10.72 22.07 16.37
C ILE A 543 -11.90 23.03 16.55
N ASN A 544 -13.06 22.50 16.93
CA ASN A 544 -14.17 23.23 17.51
C ASN A 544 -14.40 22.72 18.95
N ASN A 545 -13.68 23.30 19.91
CA ASN A 545 -13.85 23.01 21.34
C ASN A 545 -15.05 23.80 21.92
N ASN A 546 -16.23 23.63 21.33
CA ASN A 546 -17.50 24.18 21.80
C ASN A 546 -18.57 23.09 21.69
N ALA A 547 -19.30 22.79 22.78
CA ALA A 547 -20.38 21.80 22.79
C ALA A 547 -21.65 22.31 22.07
N ASN A 548 -21.59 22.48 20.75
CA ASN A 548 -22.62 23.15 19.96
C ASN A 548 -22.98 22.49 18.62
N THR A 549 -22.23 21.47 18.19
CA THR A 549 -22.34 20.85 16.86
C THR A 549 -23.02 19.49 16.97
N THR A 550 -24.00 19.20 16.11
CA THR A 550 -24.60 17.85 15.98
C THR A 550 -23.70 16.91 15.18
N TRP A 551 -23.90 15.59 15.29
CA TRP A 551 -23.04 14.59 14.64
C TRP A 551 -22.86 14.85 13.13
N ASP A 552 -23.97 15.09 12.44
CA ASP A 552 -24.04 15.33 11.01
C ASP A 552 -23.21 16.55 10.57
N GLN A 553 -23.24 17.62 11.37
CA GLN A 553 -22.49 18.85 11.15
C GLN A 553 -20.99 18.69 11.45
N ALA A 554 -20.64 17.83 12.40
CA ALA A 554 -19.24 17.53 12.74
C ALA A 554 -18.58 16.70 11.62
N VAL A 555 -19.27 15.67 11.13
CA VAL A 555 -18.82 14.83 10.00
C VAL A 555 -18.70 15.66 8.72
N ASP A 556 -19.74 16.41 8.33
CA ASP A 556 -19.69 17.27 7.13
C ASP A 556 -18.54 18.29 7.20
N ALA A 557 -18.24 18.81 8.40
CA ALA A 557 -17.17 19.78 8.60
C ALA A 557 -15.76 19.21 8.50
N CYS A 558 -15.56 17.91 8.72
CA CYS A 558 -14.27 17.24 8.54
C CYS A 558 -14.10 16.69 7.11
N LEU A 559 -15.18 16.19 6.48
CA LEU A 559 -15.16 15.86 5.06
C LEU A 559 -14.89 17.05 4.15
N ALA A 560 -15.39 18.25 4.51
CA ALA A 560 -15.03 19.50 3.84
C ALA A 560 -13.53 19.84 3.92
N LEU A 561 -12.79 19.21 4.85
CA LEU A 561 -11.34 19.28 5.00
C LEU A 561 -10.64 17.99 4.54
N ASN A 562 -11.33 17.08 3.84
CA ASN A 562 -10.75 15.84 3.32
C ASN A 562 -10.10 14.97 4.42
N ALA A 563 -10.66 15.04 5.64
CA ALA A 563 -10.18 14.42 6.87
C ALA A 563 -11.33 13.74 7.62
N ASP A 564 -11.01 13.00 8.68
CA ASP A 564 -12.00 12.31 9.52
C ASP A 564 -12.17 12.99 10.88
N LEU A 565 -13.19 12.60 11.65
CA LEU A 565 -13.22 12.89 13.08
C LEU A 565 -12.06 12.19 13.81
N CYS A 566 -11.53 12.82 14.86
CA CYS A 566 -10.50 12.20 15.68
C CYS A 566 -11.04 10.98 16.46
N ASP A 567 -10.27 9.89 16.55
CA ASP A 567 -10.64 8.72 17.37
C ASP A 567 -10.49 8.99 18.89
N LYS A 568 -11.08 8.12 19.73
CA LYS A 568 -10.95 8.18 21.21
C LYS A 568 -9.46 8.33 21.62
N GLY A 569 -8.53 7.62 20.98
CA GLY A 569 -7.09 7.70 21.26
C GLY A 569 -6.46 9.06 20.91
N GLN A 570 -6.74 9.59 19.73
CA GLN A 570 -6.30 10.93 19.33
C GLN A 570 -6.84 12.00 20.28
N TYR A 571 -8.11 11.90 20.70
CA TYR A 571 -8.70 12.84 21.65
C TYR A 571 -8.06 12.83 23.04
N TRP A 572 -7.65 11.66 23.54
CA TRP A 572 -6.88 11.55 24.78
C TRP A 572 -5.64 12.46 24.72
N VAL A 573 -4.85 12.36 23.65
CA VAL A 573 -3.64 13.18 23.46
C VAL A 573 -3.97 14.67 23.39
N LEU A 574 -5.00 15.06 22.64
CA LEU A 574 -5.43 16.47 22.55
C LEU A 574 -5.91 17.04 23.90
N ARG A 575 -6.60 16.23 24.71
CA ARG A 575 -7.09 16.62 26.04
C ARG A 575 -5.97 16.73 27.08
N GLN A 576 -5.05 15.77 27.13
CA GLN A 576 -3.89 15.84 28.04
C GLN A 576 -2.96 17.03 27.71
N ASN A 577 -2.94 17.47 26.45
CA ASN A 577 -2.23 18.68 26.01
C ASN A 577 -3.08 19.97 26.15
N GLY A 578 -4.16 19.94 26.93
CA GLY A 578 -4.97 21.11 27.29
C GLY A 578 -5.70 21.79 26.12
N SER A 579 -5.75 21.16 24.94
CA SER A 579 -6.39 21.74 23.75
C SER A 579 -7.91 21.62 23.76
N LEU A 580 -8.46 20.77 24.64
CA LEU A 580 -9.87 20.42 24.71
C LEU A 580 -10.37 20.45 26.17
N ASN A 581 -11.57 20.97 26.38
CA ASN A 581 -12.26 20.96 27.67
C ASN A 581 -13.77 20.70 27.57
N GLN A 582 -14.29 20.45 26.37
CA GLN A 582 -15.68 20.06 26.13
C GLN A 582 -15.82 18.54 25.97
N PRO A 583 -17.06 18.02 25.98
CA PRO A 583 -17.41 16.74 25.35
C PRO A 583 -17.19 16.83 23.83
N MET A 584 -16.76 15.74 23.18
CA MET A 584 -16.28 15.74 21.79
C MET A 584 -16.84 14.58 20.95
N TRP A 585 -17.19 14.81 19.68
CA TRP A 585 -17.56 13.80 18.67
C TRP A 585 -16.33 13.12 18.05
N SER A 586 -16.26 11.79 18.15
CA SER A 586 -15.18 10.92 17.68
C SER A 586 -15.57 10.11 16.47
N SER A 587 -14.61 9.43 15.84
CA SER A 587 -14.87 8.65 14.63
C SER A 587 -15.91 7.53 14.80
N ASP A 588 -16.11 7.15 16.06
CA ASP A 588 -16.79 6.00 16.66
C ASP A 588 -17.84 6.47 17.69
N HIS A 589 -18.77 7.31 17.22
CA HIS A 589 -19.97 7.84 17.93
C HIS A 589 -19.80 8.60 19.25
N SER A 590 -18.64 8.54 19.92
CA SER A 590 -18.39 9.11 21.24
C SER A 590 -19.18 8.52 22.41
N ASP A 591 -19.42 7.22 22.37
CA ASP A 591 -19.90 6.57 23.58
C ASP A 591 -18.87 6.62 24.71
N ASN A 592 -19.35 6.89 25.93
CA ASN A 592 -18.51 7.23 27.07
C ASN A 592 -18.19 6.03 27.97
N ASP A 593 -18.84 4.90 27.70
CA ASP A 593 -18.57 3.57 28.25
C ASP A 593 -18.66 3.60 29.80
N GLY A 594 -19.80 4.00 30.34
CA GLY A 594 -20.03 4.12 31.80
C GLY A 594 -19.18 5.19 32.48
N ASN A 595 -18.71 6.19 31.74
CA ASN A 595 -17.70 7.22 32.03
C ASN A 595 -16.23 6.78 31.89
N VAL A 596 -15.93 5.55 31.47
CA VAL A 596 -14.56 5.05 31.29
C VAL A 596 -13.78 5.90 30.27
N CYS A 597 -14.42 6.30 29.16
CA CYS A 597 -13.79 7.09 28.10
C CYS A 597 -13.71 8.60 28.35
N ASN A 598 -14.06 9.08 29.54
CA ASN A 598 -14.01 10.52 29.85
C ASN A 598 -12.60 11.14 29.85
N SER A 599 -11.53 10.34 29.96
CA SER A 599 -10.15 10.80 29.75
C SER A 599 -9.88 11.25 28.30
N SER A 600 -10.69 10.74 27.36
CA SER A 600 -10.59 10.94 25.92
C SER A 600 -11.63 11.96 25.44
N ILE A 601 -12.91 11.58 25.43
CA ILE A 601 -14.00 12.34 24.79
C ILE A 601 -14.74 13.28 25.75
N GLY A 602 -14.65 13.05 27.06
CA GLY A 602 -14.84 14.05 28.11
C GLY A 602 -16.27 14.48 28.44
N GLY A 603 -17.08 13.57 28.96
CA GLY A 603 -18.42 13.87 29.48
C GLY A 603 -19.49 13.91 28.40
N THR A 604 -19.33 13.07 27.37
CA THR A 604 -20.45 12.67 26.51
C THR A 604 -21.42 11.78 27.30
N ALA A 605 -22.54 11.36 26.71
CA ALA A 605 -23.47 10.44 27.35
C ALA A 605 -23.02 8.98 27.18
N ASP A 606 -23.53 8.08 28.02
CA ASP A 606 -23.82 6.69 27.61
C ASP A 606 -24.92 6.72 26.52
N ASP A 607 -25.08 5.63 25.76
CA ASP A 607 -26.18 5.41 24.80
C ASP A 607 -26.33 6.62 23.83
N THR A 608 -25.23 7.07 23.22
CA THR A 608 -25.19 8.35 22.48
C THR A 608 -26.20 8.46 21.32
N SER A 609 -26.50 9.68 20.86
CA SER A 609 -27.37 9.86 19.68
C SER A 609 -27.03 11.09 18.81
N PRO A 610 -27.25 11.03 17.47
CA PRO A 610 -26.80 12.07 16.52
C PRO A 610 -27.28 13.50 16.81
N GLY A 611 -28.39 13.65 17.53
CA GLY A 611 -29.03 14.93 17.86
C GLY A 611 -28.43 15.66 19.06
N LEU A 612 -27.51 15.02 19.81
CA LEU A 612 -26.75 15.66 20.88
C LEU A 612 -25.79 16.72 20.33
N LYS A 613 -25.18 17.54 21.20
CA LYS A 613 -24.32 18.66 20.79
C LYS A 613 -23.00 18.69 21.52
N TYR A 614 -21.94 18.34 20.80
CA TYR A 614 -20.58 18.25 21.32
C TYR A 614 -19.63 19.10 20.47
N GLY A 615 -18.39 19.22 20.93
CA GLY A 615 -17.29 19.74 20.11
C GLY A 615 -16.84 18.69 19.09
N TYR A 616 -15.90 19.06 18.23
CA TYR A 616 -15.23 18.12 17.33
C TYR A 616 -13.82 18.59 16.97
N ALA A 617 -12.99 17.67 16.54
CA ALA A 617 -11.73 17.97 15.85
C ALA A 617 -11.60 17.05 14.63
N CYS A 618 -10.97 17.57 13.58
CA CYS A 618 -10.72 16.85 12.34
C CYS A 618 -9.26 16.42 12.32
N CYS A 619 -9.00 15.11 12.36
CA CYS A 619 -7.68 14.53 12.45
C CYS A 619 -7.26 13.84 11.14
N ALA A 620 -5.95 13.69 11.00
CA ALA A 620 -5.31 12.88 9.96
C ALA A 620 -4.07 12.18 10.52
N THR A 621 -3.53 11.21 9.78
CA THR A 621 -2.16 10.71 9.98
C THR A 621 -1.18 11.40 9.04
N ASP A 622 0.12 11.12 9.18
CA ASP A 622 1.18 11.60 8.28
C ASP A 622 1.18 10.88 6.91
N ARG A 623 0.15 10.09 6.63
CA ARG A 623 0.02 9.30 5.40
C ARG A 623 -0.39 10.18 4.22
N THR A 624 0.60 10.54 3.42
CA THR A 624 0.48 11.40 2.23
C THR A 624 0.37 10.63 0.91
N SER A 625 0.14 9.30 0.95
CA SER A 625 -0.21 8.49 -0.23
C SER A 625 -0.77 7.12 0.18
N LEU A 626 -1.29 6.35 -0.78
CA LEU A 626 -1.67 4.95 -0.55
C LEU A 626 -0.46 4.04 -0.25
N ALA A 627 0.76 4.41 -0.66
CA ALA A 627 1.98 3.67 -0.31
C ALA A 627 2.39 3.93 1.14
N CYS A 628 2.85 2.88 1.84
CA CYS A 628 3.29 2.99 3.22
C CYS A 628 4.59 3.82 3.33
N PRO A 629 4.65 4.88 4.14
CA PRO A 629 5.86 5.68 4.32
C PRO A 629 7.00 4.79 4.84
N GLN A 630 8.22 4.97 4.35
CA GLN A 630 9.37 4.20 4.87
C GLN A 630 9.90 4.82 6.17
N PRO A 631 10.35 4.02 7.16
CA PRO A 631 10.64 2.58 7.12
C PRO A 631 9.50 1.69 7.69
N ASN A 632 8.24 2.09 7.55
CA ASN A 632 7.12 1.38 8.18
C ASN A 632 6.83 0.02 7.50
N ILE A 633 6.22 -0.90 8.26
CA ILE A 633 6.01 -2.29 7.85
C ILE A 633 4.68 -2.41 7.10
N GLU A 634 4.67 -3.07 5.94
CA GLU A 634 3.41 -3.49 5.31
C GLU A 634 3.01 -4.89 5.83
N VAL A 635 1.86 -5.01 6.49
CA VAL A 635 1.36 -6.28 7.06
C VAL A 635 -0.03 -6.57 6.51
N GLY A 636 -0.17 -7.59 5.66
CA GLY A 636 -1.46 -7.95 5.06
C GLY A 636 -2.08 -6.83 4.20
N GLY A 637 -1.27 -5.86 3.75
CA GLY A 637 -1.70 -4.64 3.05
C GLY A 637 -1.88 -3.40 3.95
N LEU A 638 -1.87 -3.55 5.28
CA LEU A 638 -1.89 -2.42 6.21
C LEU A 638 -0.53 -1.73 6.30
N CYS A 639 -0.53 -0.41 6.40
CA CYS A 639 0.65 0.39 6.73
C CYS A 639 0.79 0.54 8.25
N VAL A 640 1.71 -0.23 8.83
CA VAL A 640 1.92 -0.35 10.28
C VAL A 640 3.20 0.39 10.69
N ALA A 641 3.05 1.44 11.51
CA ALA A 641 4.19 2.18 12.03
C ALA A 641 5.02 1.33 12.99
N LYS A 642 4.36 0.66 13.94
CA LYS A 642 4.99 -0.19 14.94
C LYS A 642 3.96 -1.09 15.65
N VAL A 643 4.40 -2.24 16.15
CA VAL A 643 3.62 -3.12 17.03
C VAL A 643 4.30 -3.20 18.40
N PHE A 644 3.50 -3.17 19.46
CA PHE A 644 3.91 -3.22 20.87
C PHE A 644 3.23 -4.41 21.55
N ASN A 645 3.73 -5.60 21.23
CA ASN A 645 3.13 -6.89 21.54
C ASN A 645 3.40 -7.36 22.99
N SER A 646 2.92 -6.59 23.99
CA SER A 646 2.98 -6.96 25.42
C SER A 646 1.80 -6.37 26.19
N ASN A 647 1.16 -7.17 27.04
CA ASN A 647 0.07 -6.73 27.93
C ASN A 647 0.64 -5.93 29.11
N SER A 648 1.04 -4.69 28.87
CA SER A 648 1.73 -3.84 29.86
C SER A 648 1.58 -2.34 29.65
N TYR A 649 0.80 -1.90 28.66
CA TYR A 649 0.65 -0.48 28.33
C TYR A 649 -0.76 0.01 28.65
N ALA A 650 -0.87 1.15 29.33
CA ALA A 650 -2.13 1.87 29.54
C ALA A 650 -2.62 2.55 28.25
N PHE A 651 -3.92 2.81 28.11
CA PHE A 651 -4.50 3.36 26.87
C PHE A 651 -3.81 4.65 26.41
N GLY A 652 -3.63 5.61 27.33
CA GLY A 652 -2.91 6.86 27.05
C GLY A 652 -1.45 6.68 26.62
N THR A 653 -0.80 5.60 27.06
CA THR A 653 0.57 5.25 26.60
C THR A 653 0.54 4.75 25.15
N ALA A 654 -0.46 3.96 24.77
CA ALA A 654 -0.67 3.54 23.38
C ALA A 654 -0.98 4.76 22.48
N ALA A 655 -1.93 5.59 22.89
CA ALA A 655 -2.35 6.80 22.18
C ALA A 655 -1.17 7.77 21.91
N GLN A 656 -0.45 8.17 22.96
CA GLN A 656 0.68 9.10 22.84
C GLN A 656 1.86 8.49 22.05
N SER A 657 2.08 7.17 22.16
CA SER A 657 3.12 6.46 21.39
C SER A 657 2.82 6.45 19.89
N CYS A 658 1.58 6.17 19.49
CA CYS A 658 1.19 6.21 18.08
C CYS A 658 1.18 7.63 17.52
N ALA A 659 0.70 8.62 18.27
CA ALA A 659 0.76 10.03 17.89
C ALA A 659 2.21 10.49 17.63
N ASN A 660 3.16 10.07 18.47
CA ASN A 660 4.60 10.36 18.28
C ASN A 660 5.20 9.73 17.01
N LEU A 661 4.53 8.75 16.39
CA LEU A 661 4.90 8.12 15.12
C LEU A 661 4.15 8.71 13.90
N GLY A 662 3.32 9.74 14.09
CA GLY A 662 2.47 10.30 13.03
C GLY A 662 1.27 9.41 12.67
N ALA A 663 0.95 8.43 13.52
CA ALA A 663 -0.04 7.38 13.33
C ALA A 663 -1.15 7.46 14.40
N ARG A 664 -2.18 6.62 14.28
CA ARG A 664 -3.15 6.36 15.35
C ARG A 664 -3.01 4.94 15.89
N ILE A 665 -3.68 4.63 17.00
CA ILE A 665 -3.85 3.23 17.41
C ILE A 665 -4.63 2.52 16.29
N CYS A 666 -4.25 1.29 15.93
CA CYS A 666 -4.97 0.53 14.91
C CYS A 666 -6.45 0.32 15.31
N SER A 667 -7.37 0.33 14.35
CA SER A 667 -8.79 0.00 14.58
C SER A 667 -9.00 -1.47 14.97
N ILE A 668 -10.22 -1.87 15.33
CA ILE A 668 -10.55 -3.28 15.60
C ILE A 668 -10.37 -4.10 14.30
N ALA A 669 -10.79 -3.54 13.16
CA ALA A 669 -10.57 -4.16 11.84
C ALA A 669 -9.08 -4.33 11.51
N GLN A 670 -8.27 -3.28 11.67
CA GLN A 670 -6.83 -3.36 11.44
C GLN A 670 -6.17 -4.37 12.39
N SER A 671 -6.57 -4.38 13.66
CA SER A 671 -6.05 -5.33 14.66
C SER A 671 -6.39 -6.78 14.31
N ALA A 672 -7.57 -7.06 13.74
CA ALA A 672 -7.93 -8.40 13.27
C ALA A 672 -7.00 -8.92 12.16
N VAL A 673 -6.58 -8.05 11.24
CA VAL A 673 -5.58 -8.40 10.20
C VAL A 673 -4.21 -8.67 10.83
N LEU A 674 -3.78 -7.86 11.81
CA LEU A 674 -2.51 -8.05 12.52
C LEU A 674 -2.48 -9.32 13.38
N ARG A 675 -3.61 -9.68 13.99
CA ARG A 675 -3.82 -10.94 14.74
C ARG A 675 -3.76 -12.14 13.80
N ASN A 676 -4.49 -12.11 12.69
CA ASN A 676 -4.41 -13.13 11.64
C ASN A 676 -2.98 -13.26 11.05
N ALA A 677 -2.22 -12.16 10.97
CA ALA A 677 -0.82 -12.16 10.53
C ALA A 677 0.20 -12.52 11.64
N GLY A 678 -0.27 -12.90 12.84
CA GLY A 678 0.56 -13.31 13.98
C GLY A 678 1.42 -12.20 14.61
N GLN A 679 1.30 -10.95 14.15
CA GLN A 679 2.10 -9.81 14.63
C GLN A 679 1.63 -9.30 15.99
N LEU A 680 0.32 -9.41 16.25
CA LEU A 680 -0.33 -9.07 17.51
C LEU A 680 -0.89 -10.38 18.08
N ASN A 681 -0.24 -10.96 19.09
CA ASN A 681 -0.52 -12.31 19.57
C ASN A 681 -0.69 -12.42 21.10
N THR A 682 -0.85 -11.29 21.78
CA THR A 682 -1.33 -11.24 23.17
C THR A 682 -2.83 -11.52 23.28
N SER A 683 -3.30 -11.78 24.51
CA SER A 683 -4.71 -12.07 24.80
C SER A 683 -5.66 -10.88 24.67
N GLY A 684 -5.14 -9.64 24.67
CA GLY A 684 -5.92 -8.41 24.52
C GLY A 684 -5.06 -7.27 23.93
N ASN A 685 -5.68 -6.27 23.30
CA ASN A 685 -4.98 -5.09 22.79
C ASN A 685 -5.88 -3.83 22.76
N TRP A 686 -5.26 -2.66 22.97
CA TRP A 686 -5.89 -1.38 22.68
C TRP A 686 -6.12 -1.16 21.19
N THR A 687 -7.21 -0.47 20.85
CA THR A 687 -7.56 -0.02 19.49
C THR A 687 -7.99 1.46 19.47
N ALA A 688 -8.24 2.01 18.28
CA ALA A 688 -8.70 3.39 18.10
C ALA A 688 -9.96 3.74 18.91
N SER A 689 -10.93 2.82 18.98
CA SER A 689 -12.23 2.97 19.65
C SER A 689 -12.23 2.45 21.09
N HIS A 690 -11.10 2.57 21.80
CA HIS A 690 -10.87 2.05 23.18
C HIS A 690 -10.95 0.51 23.34
N SER A 691 -11.41 -0.23 22.32
CA SER A 691 -11.46 -1.71 22.28
C SER A 691 -12.32 -2.33 23.36
N ASP A 692 -13.57 -1.88 23.43
CA ASP A 692 -14.65 -2.75 23.84
C ASP A 692 -14.59 -4.12 23.14
N SER A 693 -15.09 -5.17 23.80
CA SER A 693 -15.07 -6.55 23.31
C SER A 693 -16.38 -6.99 22.66
N ASP A 694 -17.44 -6.17 22.72
CA ASP A 694 -18.79 -6.44 22.21
C ASP A 694 -19.30 -7.80 22.72
N GLY A 695 -19.28 -8.02 24.04
CA GLY A 695 -19.64 -9.31 24.64
C GLY A 695 -18.76 -10.48 24.17
N SER A 696 -17.49 -10.18 23.85
CA SER A 696 -16.50 -11.03 23.16
C SER A 696 -16.75 -11.30 21.66
N GLN A 697 -17.71 -10.66 20.97
CA GLN A 697 -17.85 -10.80 19.51
C GLN A 697 -16.67 -10.15 18.76
N ALA A 698 -16.16 -9.01 19.24
CA ALA A 698 -15.02 -8.30 18.65
C ALA A 698 -13.66 -8.98 18.91
N ALA A 699 -13.63 -10.13 19.62
CA ALA A 699 -12.42 -10.82 20.06
C ALA A 699 -11.44 -11.21 18.93
N ILE A 700 -11.89 -11.31 17.68
CA ILE A 700 -11.00 -11.50 16.52
C ILE A 700 -10.09 -10.29 16.26
N GLY A 701 -10.54 -9.09 16.62
CA GLY A 701 -9.80 -7.83 16.53
C GLY A 701 -9.14 -7.42 17.85
N VAL A 702 -9.85 -7.47 18.98
CA VAL A 702 -9.32 -7.01 20.29
C VAL A 702 -8.60 -8.09 21.09
N GLY A 703 -8.89 -9.37 20.85
CA GLY A 703 -8.32 -10.52 21.56
C GLY A 703 -9.29 -11.18 22.55
N SER A 704 -9.16 -12.51 22.72
CA SER A 704 -10.06 -13.37 23.50
C SER A 704 -9.96 -13.25 25.03
N SER A 705 -9.37 -12.18 25.55
CA SER A 705 -9.38 -11.83 26.97
C SER A 705 -9.33 -10.32 27.20
N MET A 706 -9.65 -9.52 26.18
CA MET A 706 -10.11 -8.15 26.42
C MET A 706 -11.42 -8.24 27.25
N SER A 707 -11.66 -7.27 28.13
CA SER A 707 -12.98 -7.10 28.73
C SER A 707 -13.82 -6.19 27.86
N ASP A 708 -15.15 -6.26 28.01
CA ASP A 708 -15.98 -5.08 27.75
C ASP A 708 -15.50 -3.92 28.66
N ASP A 709 -15.73 -2.68 28.25
CA ASP A 709 -15.37 -1.43 28.96
C ASP A 709 -13.97 -1.43 29.64
N PRO A 710 -12.88 -1.70 28.90
CA PRO A 710 -11.54 -1.86 29.46
C PRO A 710 -10.98 -0.54 30.03
N THR A 711 -10.86 -0.42 31.34
CA THR A 711 -10.44 0.85 31.97
C THR A 711 -9.01 1.29 31.59
N ASP A 712 -8.81 2.59 31.37
CA ASP A 712 -7.57 3.27 30.91
C ASP A 712 -6.25 2.76 31.54
N GLY A 713 -6.30 2.33 32.81
CA GLY A 713 -5.15 1.85 33.58
C GLY A 713 -4.79 0.37 33.39
N GLN A 714 -5.56 -0.40 32.63
CA GLN A 714 -5.25 -1.78 32.29
C GLN A 714 -4.03 -1.88 31.36
N GLY A 715 -3.28 -2.98 31.45
CA GLY A 715 -2.08 -3.21 30.65
C GLY A 715 -2.35 -4.12 29.45
N TRP A 716 -2.52 -3.55 28.27
CA TRP A 716 -2.74 -4.29 27.02
C TRP A 716 -1.66 -4.03 25.98
N ALA A 717 -1.57 -4.90 24.96
CA ALA A 717 -0.74 -4.64 23.78
C ALA A 717 -1.37 -3.55 22.91
N TYR A 718 -0.66 -3.08 21.88
CA TYR A 718 -1.25 -2.24 20.83
C TYR A 718 -0.41 -2.28 19.55
N ALA A 719 -0.96 -1.71 18.48
CA ALA A 719 -0.24 -1.41 17.26
C ALA A 719 -0.61 0.00 16.77
N CYS A 720 0.27 0.61 16.00
CA CYS A 720 0.09 1.94 15.43
C CYS A 720 -0.06 1.85 13.90
N CYS A 721 -1.16 2.36 13.36
CA CYS A 721 -1.54 2.27 11.95
C CYS A 721 -1.75 3.65 11.31
N PHE A 722 -1.57 3.72 9.99
CA PHE A 722 -1.65 4.93 9.17
C PHE A 722 -2.98 5.09 8.41
#